data_AF-A0A9P1MZ90-F1
#
_entry.id   AF-A0A9P1MZ90-F1
#
_cell.length_a   1.000
_cell.length_b   1.000
_cell.length_c   1.000
_cell.angle_alpha   90.00
_cell.angle_beta   90.00
_cell.angle_gamma   90.00
#
_symmetry.space_group_name_H-M   'P 1'
#
loop_
_entity.id
_entity.type
_entity.pdbx_description
1 polymer ?
#
loop_
_entity_poly.entity_id
_entity_poly.type
_entity_poly.pdbx_seq_one_letter_code
_entity_poly.pdbx_strand_id
1 'polypeptide(L)'
;MAGIFRLILLVPIFSALFIEASSRCRLPWIGTWLENGIEVNITHNSIGNLGNCVRKSRDLFLLTSDTNRGSCYRCLITFPVHENVLHYKVTQCNFDNDISFERCSQMMSADTTMHTLFRKDSTPTSCPIEAPLNFTYQSNTGSCTSRTSHLHRCSQFDRLALHYQACPEVPNREASIRQIECIGSWQSYGQNYFAARVFDRNGEHYKCFILEKFGSSGRIGESADSACQELTHIDAAATSLTFRQDTPIQPGCEFPSSISGVPWESMSTGESHKIYQNTWISSIKMRNETVWMCLKSEAGDKFGRNPEIYTFRTFVTKGCQIGYQCIRIHQRKRFLIHIEYGEIHESTTEFDECLDDFLVESRDTMILNQAEEECPIGGKHFSKNLRICGGDLEEEKVTMMVGCGSKYEMKVSRGEDCQRVDKDEFTCVTGYKHDGNDFIIVRDNLSRQLHCITYISSRINLLRLYDRVSCDHISVNSANPSLTLNFSSTDSSILMVLAKNTDLSEYELAVDSIECYSRIQNYQFIIVDDQDFECEQKDKFFRRHCVVAQLLPFFKTIIFLDADVGIVNPKKRIEDFQKPEFDIIFYDRFYNWEIALGSYIVRNTQFSIDLLTDFANYEKKLPKSFHGTDNGAVHLFLAKRIFPDVSFEHCEVMYNKTGFYQDLFTYEACIRAKLGVKTDFGKIQIMRKGRSWIRDDWLYGGKWNPELDFMLHGWKMSQLIPTPKIANLKTFPMSRVSWYYPLVGKLELEKCGPWNSTWNYEQRLIASREEIEEIRDKFESFVDLQQIFGMSRMRQLYERKRLGFFGKMIWRM
;
A
#
# COMPACT_ATOMS: atom_id res chain seq x y z
N MET A 1 -23.08 15.69 -65.20
CA MET A 1 -24.42 15.16 -64.89
C MET A 1 -24.59 15.31 -63.37
N ALA A 2 -25.22 16.37 -62.88
CA ALA A 2 -26.67 16.60 -62.82
C ALA A 2 -27.40 15.48 -62.04
N GLY A 3 -28.09 15.81 -60.96
CA GLY A 3 -29.06 14.88 -60.36
C GLY A 3 -29.38 15.10 -58.88
N ILE A 4 -30.15 16.14 -58.59
CA ILE A 4 -30.91 16.36 -57.36
C ILE A 4 -31.88 15.19 -57.13
N PHE A 5 -32.01 14.65 -55.92
CA PHE A 5 -33.21 13.94 -55.49
C PHE A 5 -33.66 14.38 -54.09
N ARG A 6 -34.85 15.00 -54.08
CA ARG A 6 -35.64 15.42 -52.92
C ARG A 6 -36.24 14.19 -52.23
N LEU A 7 -36.16 14.17 -50.90
CA LEU A 7 -36.94 13.28 -50.05
C LEU A 7 -38.35 13.87 -49.90
N ILE A 8 -39.37 13.11 -50.33
CA ILE A 8 -40.79 13.35 -50.04
C ILE A 8 -41.10 12.67 -48.71
N LEU A 9 -41.56 13.43 -47.71
CA LEU A 9 -42.10 12.88 -46.47
C LEU A 9 -43.57 13.32 -46.37
N LEU A 10 -44.44 12.32 -46.37
CA LEU A 10 -45.89 12.39 -46.35
C LEU A 10 -46.39 13.03 -45.05
N VAL A 11 -47.28 14.01 -45.19
CA VAL A 11 -48.13 14.55 -44.10
C VAL A 11 -49.48 13.86 -44.18
N PRO A 12 -49.96 13.17 -43.13
CA PRO A 12 -51.36 12.87 -42.98
C PRO A 12 -52.03 13.98 -42.17
N ILE A 13 -53.02 14.61 -42.81
CA ILE A 13 -53.97 15.52 -42.20
C ILE A 13 -54.87 14.69 -41.28
N PHE A 14 -54.78 14.90 -39.96
CA PHE A 14 -55.80 14.49 -39.01
C PHE A 14 -56.48 15.73 -38.43
N SER A 15 -57.76 15.83 -38.73
CA SER A 15 -58.74 16.73 -38.15
C SER A 15 -58.82 16.53 -36.64
N ALA A 16 -58.31 17.49 -35.87
CA ALA A 16 -58.53 17.54 -34.43
C ALA A 16 -59.93 18.09 -34.14
N LEU A 17 -60.87 17.18 -33.90
CA LEU A 17 -62.06 17.46 -33.09
C LEU A 17 -61.58 17.89 -31.69
N PHE A 18 -61.76 19.16 -31.34
CA PHE A 18 -61.61 19.65 -29.98
C PHE A 18 -62.71 19.05 -29.11
N ILE A 19 -62.41 17.90 -28.51
CA ILE A 19 -63.11 17.44 -27.31
C ILE A 19 -62.32 18.03 -26.14
N GLU A 20 -62.90 19.01 -25.43
CA GLU A 20 -62.45 19.39 -24.10
C GLU A 20 -62.58 18.17 -23.18
N ALA A 21 -61.52 17.37 -23.14
CA ALA A 21 -61.37 16.36 -22.10
C ALA A 21 -61.37 17.09 -20.76
N SER A 22 -62.29 16.73 -19.85
CA SER A 22 -62.25 17.16 -18.47
C SER A 22 -60.91 16.74 -17.88
N SER A 23 -59.92 17.64 -17.89
CA SER A 23 -58.61 17.37 -17.36
C SER A 23 -58.78 17.09 -15.87
N ARG A 24 -58.46 15.86 -15.44
CA ARG A 24 -58.36 15.55 -14.01
C ARG A 24 -57.42 16.57 -13.39
N CYS A 25 -57.85 17.24 -12.32
CA CYS A 25 -57.08 18.28 -11.63
C CYS A 25 -55.76 17.67 -11.13
N ARG A 26 -54.66 17.94 -11.85
CA ARG A 26 -53.32 17.43 -11.54
C ARG A 26 -52.34 18.56 -11.24
N LEU A 27 -51.68 18.47 -10.09
CA LEU A 27 -50.63 19.37 -9.65
C LEU A 27 -49.27 18.92 -10.24
N PRO A 28 -48.49 19.82 -10.86
CA PRO A 28 -47.21 19.45 -11.48
C PRO A 28 -46.02 19.44 -10.49
N TRP A 29 -46.16 20.02 -9.30
CA TRP A 29 -45.07 20.24 -8.33
C TRP A 29 -44.92 19.10 -7.33
N ILE A 30 -44.89 17.85 -7.80
CA ILE A 30 -44.87 16.68 -6.93
C ILE A 30 -43.58 16.65 -6.10
N GLY A 31 -43.71 16.28 -4.83
CA GLY A 31 -42.60 16.11 -3.90
C GLY A 31 -42.85 16.77 -2.54
N THR A 32 -41.80 16.82 -1.73
CA THR A 32 -41.81 17.47 -0.42
C THR A 32 -41.32 18.91 -0.55
N TRP A 33 -42.14 19.83 -0.05
CA TRP A 33 -41.88 21.27 -0.04
C TRP A 33 -41.85 21.78 1.40
N LEU A 34 -41.34 22.99 1.61
CA LEU A 34 -41.24 23.65 2.90
C LEU A 34 -41.94 25.00 2.82
N GLU A 35 -42.90 25.19 3.73
CA GLU A 35 -43.56 26.47 4.00
C GLU A 35 -43.22 26.91 5.41
N ASN A 36 -42.50 28.03 5.57
CA ASN A 36 -42.10 28.51 6.90
C ASN A 36 -41.41 27.46 7.78
N GLY A 37 -40.61 26.58 7.15
CA GLY A 37 -39.91 25.47 7.81
C GLY A 37 -40.77 24.22 8.06
N ILE A 38 -42.06 24.23 7.70
CA ILE A 38 -42.99 23.09 7.85
C ILE A 38 -43.08 22.33 6.53
N GLU A 39 -42.98 21.00 6.59
CA GLU A 39 -43.10 20.14 5.41
C GLU A 39 -44.53 20.11 4.85
N VAL A 40 -44.63 20.35 3.55
CA VAL A 40 -45.85 20.31 2.75
C VAL A 40 -45.64 19.30 1.63
N ASN A 41 -46.31 18.15 1.73
CA ASN A 41 -46.27 17.15 0.66
C ASN A 41 -47.28 17.49 -0.43
N ILE A 42 -46.80 17.59 -1.66
CA ILE A 42 -47.61 17.81 -2.86
C ILE A 42 -47.67 16.51 -3.65
N THR A 43 -48.87 15.98 -3.82
CA THR A 43 -49.15 14.83 -4.68
C THR A 43 -49.76 15.30 -5.99
N HIS A 44 -50.02 14.38 -6.92
CA HIS A 44 -50.77 14.70 -8.13
C HIS A 44 -52.12 15.36 -7.85
N ASN A 45 -52.77 15.08 -6.72
CA ASN A 45 -54.15 15.49 -6.48
C ASN A 45 -54.33 16.30 -5.19
N SER A 46 -53.30 16.53 -4.39
CA SER A 46 -53.41 17.22 -3.10
C SER A 46 -52.18 18.06 -2.79
N ILE A 47 -52.38 19.13 -2.03
CA ILE A 47 -51.31 20.02 -1.54
C ILE A 47 -51.42 20.17 -0.03
N GLY A 48 -50.65 19.36 0.71
CA GLY A 48 -50.60 19.33 2.17
C GLY A 48 -51.97 19.48 2.83
N ASN A 49 -52.08 20.45 3.75
CA ASN A 49 -53.32 20.75 4.48
C ASN A 49 -54.28 21.69 3.72
N LEU A 50 -53.90 22.19 2.54
CA LEU A 50 -54.75 23.11 1.76
C LEU A 50 -55.94 22.39 1.11
N GLY A 51 -55.77 21.12 0.75
CA GLY A 51 -56.85 20.23 0.29
C GLY A 51 -56.53 19.47 -1.01
N ASN A 52 -57.56 18.79 -1.52
CA ASN A 52 -57.55 18.02 -2.75
C ASN A 52 -57.98 18.86 -3.96
N CYS A 53 -57.26 18.75 -5.07
CA CYS A 53 -57.49 19.40 -6.34
C CYS A 53 -58.78 18.85 -7.00
N VAL A 54 -59.80 19.69 -7.16
CA VAL A 54 -61.08 19.32 -7.79
C VAL A 54 -61.12 19.77 -9.24
N ARG A 55 -60.77 21.03 -9.50
CA ARG A 55 -60.77 21.64 -10.84
C ARG A 55 -59.55 22.54 -11.03
N LYS A 56 -59.05 22.61 -12.26
CA LYS A 56 -57.93 23.49 -12.66
C LYS A 56 -58.35 24.36 -13.85
N SER A 57 -57.89 25.61 -13.87
CA SER A 57 -57.90 26.49 -15.03
C SER A 57 -56.59 27.29 -15.07
N ARG A 58 -55.70 26.98 -16.02
CA ARG A 58 -54.34 27.57 -16.12
C ARG A 58 -53.58 27.48 -14.79
N ASP A 59 -53.33 28.61 -14.14
CA ASP A 59 -52.59 28.75 -12.87
C ASP A 59 -53.52 28.79 -11.65
N LEU A 60 -54.83 28.70 -11.86
CA LEU A 60 -55.85 28.72 -10.82
C LEU A 60 -56.38 27.30 -10.56
N PHE A 61 -56.43 26.92 -9.29
CA PHE A 61 -56.81 25.61 -8.80
C PHE A 61 -57.91 25.76 -7.75
N LEU A 62 -58.93 24.93 -7.85
CA LEU A 62 -59.96 24.80 -6.83
C LEU A 62 -59.65 23.59 -5.96
N LEU A 63 -59.39 23.84 -4.69
CA LEU A 63 -59.09 22.82 -3.69
C LEU A 63 -60.31 22.58 -2.80
N THR A 64 -60.48 21.34 -2.33
CA THR A 64 -61.49 20.97 -1.33
C THR A 64 -60.86 20.24 -0.15
N SER A 65 -61.33 20.52 1.06
CA SER A 65 -60.95 19.81 2.27
C SER A 65 -62.18 19.56 3.15
N ASP A 66 -62.29 18.39 3.75
CA ASP A 66 -63.41 18.09 4.64
C ASP A 66 -63.16 18.68 6.02
N THR A 67 -64.15 19.41 6.53
CA THR A 67 -64.10 20.04 7.86
C THR A 67 -65.36 19.70 8.66
N ASN A 68 -65.33 19.96 9.97
CA ASN A 68 -66.49 19.75 10.84
C ASN A 68 -67.74 20.58 10.44
N ARG A 69 -67.57 21.60 9.58
CA ARG A 69 -68.66 22.46 9.07
C ARG A 69 -69.12 22.09 7.65
N GLY A 70 -68.57 21.03 7.05
CA GLY A 70 -68.81 20.63 5.66
C GLY A 70 -67.58 20.78 4.76
N SER A 71 -67.76 20.58 3.46
CA SER A 71 -66.69 20.69 2.46
C SER A 71 -66.24 22.14 2.31
N CYS A 72 -64.96 22.37 2.59
CA CYS A 72 -64.31 23.66 2.53
C CYS A 72 -63.60 23.82 1.19
N TYR A 73 -64.01 24.80 0.40
CA TYR A 73 -63.41 25.16 -0.88
C TYR A 73 -62.40 26.30 -0.72
N ARG A 74 -61.22 26.15 -1.33
CA ARG A 74 -60.20 27.20 -1.40
C ARG A 74 -59.75 27.40 -2.84
N CYS A 75 -59.66 28.65 -3.25
CA CYS A 75 -59.07 29.01 -4.53
C CYS A 75 -57.57 29.22 -4.34
N LEU A 76 -56.75 28.57 -5.15
CA LEU A 76 -55.29 28.63 -5.14
C LEU A 76 -54.81 29.15 -6.49
N ILE A 77 -54.05 30.25 -6.52
CA ILE A 77 -53.34 30.72 -7.72
C ILE A 77 -51.84 30.57 -7.49
N THR A 78 -51.12 30.08 -8.49
CA THR A 78 -49.69 29.77 -8.37
C THR A 78 -48.82 30.57 -9.33
N PHE A 79 -47.63 30.93 -8.90
CA PHE A 79 -46.62 31.64 -9.66
C PHE A 79 -45.29 30.88 -9.54
N PRO A 80 -45.03 29.88 -10.40
CA PRO A 80 -43.77 29.15 -10.38
C PRO A 80 -42.63 30.06 -10.89
N VAL A 81 -41.76 30.51 -9.98
CA VAL A 81 -40.64 31.41 -10.32
C VAL A 81 -39.34 30.66 -10.58
N HIS A 82 -39.20 29.45 -10.03
CA HIS A 82 -38.07 28.54 -10.26
C HIS A 82 -38.51 27.09 -10.04
N GLU A 83 -37.75 26.09 -10.51
CA GLU A 83 -38.06 24.67 -10.26
C GLU A 83 -38.05 24.27 -8.78
N ASN A 84 -37.31 25.05 -7.97
CA ASN A 84 -37.15 24.87 -6.53
C ASN A 84 -37.95 25.87 -5.69
N VAL A 85 -38.62 26.85 -6.31
CA VAL A 85 -39.33 27.93 -5.61
C VAL A 85 -40.68 28.17 -6.25
N LEU A 86 -41.74 27.96 -5.48
CA LEU A 86 -43.12 28.13 -5.91
C LEU A 86 -43.79 29.19 -5.05
N HIS A 87 -44.27 30.27 -5.68
CA HIS A 87 -45.13 31.24 -5.00
C HIS A 87 -46.59 30.89 -5.20
N TYR A 88 -47.44 31.17 -4.22
CA TYR A 88 -48.88 30.98 -4.38
C TYR A 88 -49.70 31.95 -3.52
N LYS A 89 -50.94 32.22 -3.91
CA LYS A 89 -51.95 32.88 -3.07
C LYS A 89 -53.14 31.95 -2.89
N VAL A 90 -53.69 31.92 -1.69
CA VAL A 90 -54.84 31.07 -1.37
C VAL A 90 -55.92 31.89 -0.67
N THR A 91 -57.19 31.62 -0.98
CA THR A 91 -58.31 32.25 -0.29
C THR A 91 -58.56 31.59 1.07
N GLN A 92 -59.28 32.28 1.95
CA GLN A 92 -59.89 31.65 3.11
C GLN A 92 -60.90 30.56 2.68
N CYS A 93 -61.25 29.70 3.63
CA CYS A 93 -62.20 28.63 3.46
C CYS A 93 -63.60 29.16 3.07
N ASN A 94 -64.16 28.68 1.97
CA ASN A 94 -65.51 28.98 1.52
C ASN A 94 -66.38 27.71 1.54
N PHE A 95 -67.58 27.80 2.11
CA PHE A 95 -68.52 26.66 2.22
C PHE A 95 -69.62 26.67 1.14
N ASP A 96 -69.49 27.54 0.14
CA ASP A 96 -70.38 27.60 -1.01
C ASP A 96 -69.96 26.54 -2.05
N ASN A 97 -70.87 25.62 -2.36
CA ASN A 97 -70.65 24.51 -3.28
C ASN A 97 -70.56 24.98 -4.76
N ASP A 98 -71.06 26.17 -5.10
CA ASP A 98 -71.11 26.70 -6.48
C ASP A 98 -69.99 27.73 -6.76
N ILE A 99 -68.80 27.50 -6.20
CA ILE A 99 -67.66 28.40 -6.40
C ILE A 99 -67.11 28.29 -7.84
N SER A 100 -67.20 29.40 -8.59
CA SER A 100 -66.67 29.51 -9.95
C SER A 100 -65.24 30.06 -9.96
N PHE A 101 -64.49 29.81 -11.05
CA PHE A 101 -63.15 30.39 -11.21
C PHE A 101 -63.17 31.93 -11.30
N GLU A 102 -64.25 32.53 -11.82
CA GLU A 102 -64.43 33.98 -11.83
C GLU A 102 -64.57 34.55 -10.42
N ARG A 103 -65.36 33.87 -9.57
CA ARG A 103 -65.48 34.22 -8.14
C ARG A 103 -64.16 34.02 -7.41
N CYS A 104 -63.41 32.95 -7.71
CA CYS A 104 -62.05 32.76 -7.18
C CYS A 104 -61.13 33.94 -7.51
N SER A 105 -61.12 34.41 -8.77
CA SER A 105 -60.31 35.57 -9.17
C SER A 105 -60.75 36.86 -8.50
N GLN A 106 -62.05 37.08 -8.30
CA GLN A 106 -62.57 38.26 -7.59
C GLN A 106 -62.23 38.25 -6.10
N MET A 107 -62.15 37.07 -5.47
CA MET A 107 -61.78 36.92 -4.06
C MET A 107 -60.28 37.13 -3.79
N MET A 108 -59.44 37.11 -4.83
CA MET A 108 -57.99 37.32 -4.73
C MET A 108 -57.66 38.78 -4.98
N SER A 109 -57.66 39.60 -3.92
CA SER A 109 -57.21 40.98 -3.98
C SER A 109 -55.69 41.09 -4.15
N ALA A 110 -55.21 42.28 -4.54
CA ALA A 110 -53.78 42.59 -4.54
C ALA A 110 -53.14 42.34 -3.15
N ASP A 111 -53.88 42.63 -2.08
CA ASP A 111 -53.46 42.48 -0.67
C ASP A 111 -53.46 41.04 -0.17
N THR A 112 -53.94 40.07 -0.96
CA THR A 112 -53.88 38.66 -0.56
C THR A 112 -52.42 38.23 -0.43
N THR A 113 -52.07 37.66 0.73
CA THR A 113 -50.70 37.27 1.08
C THR A 113 -50.12 36.29 0.06
N MET A 114 -48.88 36.57 -0.38
CA MET A 114 -48.11 35.64 -1.19
C MET A 114 -47.37 34.66 -0.26
N HIS A 115 -47.53 33.37 -0.50
CA HIS A 115 -46.84 32.31 0.20
C HIS A 115 -45.69 31.78 -0.65
N THR A 116 -44.61 31.34 0.00
CA THR A 116 -43.41 30.82 -0.65
C THR A 116 -43.21 29.37 -0.23
N LEU A 117 -43.03 28.48 -1.20
CA LEU A 117 -42.65 27.09 -1.00
C LEU A 117 -41.28 26.84 -1.57
N PHE A 118 -40.40 26.26 -0.75
CA PHE A 118 -39.10 25.76 -1.18
C PHE A 118 -39.14 24.25 -1.35
N ARG A 119 -38.55 23.74 -2.42
CA ARG A 119 -38.38 22.28 -2.57
C ARG A 119 -37.36 21.78 -1.54
N LYS A 120 -37.71 20.77 -0.75
CA LYS A 120 -36.81 20.22 0.29
C LYS A 120 -35.53 19.65 -0.33
N ASP A 121 -35.69 18.79 -1.34
CA ASP A 121 -34.58 18.23 -2.11
C ASP A 121 -34.21 19.13 -3.31
N SER A 122 -34.00 20.43 -3.07
CA SER A 122 -33.69 21.38 -4.13
C SER A 122 -32.34 21.09 -4.80
N THR A 123 -32.32 21.14 -6.12
CA THR A 123 -31.11 21.10 -6.95
C THR A 123 -30.36 22.44 -6.83
N PRO A 124 -29.11 22.46 -6.34
CA PRO A 124 -28.37 23.70 -6.24
C PRO A 124 -28.08 24.34 -7.61
N THR A 125 -27.98 25.66 -7.64
CA THR A 125 -27.73 26.46 -8.85
C THR A 125 -26.63 27.48 -8.61
N SER A 126 -25.96 27.96 -9.66
CA SER A 126 -24.93 29.01 -9.51
C SER A 126 -25.51 30.25 -8.85
N CYS A 127 -24.81 30.78 -7.84
CA CYS A 127 -25.19 32.05 -7.22
C CYS A 127 -25.03 33.21 -8.21
N PRO A 128 -25.96 34.18 -8.25
CA PRO A 128 -25.88 35.36 -9.12
C PRO A 128 -24.89 36.43 -8.60
N ILE A 129 -24.02 36.08 -7.65
CA ILE A 129 -23.06 36.98 -7.02
C ILE A 129 -21.65 36.69 -7.57
N GLU A 130 -21.00 37.73 -8.08
CA GLU A 130 -19.60 37.71 -8.52
C GLU A 130 -18.68 37.95 -7.32
N ALA A 131 -18.19 36.89 -6.69
CA ALA A 131 -17.21 36.94 -5.60
C ALA A 131 -15.76 37.06 -6.14
N PRO A 132 -14.77 37.59 -5.38
CA PRO A 132 -14.86 38.05 -3.98
C PRO A 132 -15.38 39.49 -3.85
N LEU A 133 -16.05 39.76 -2.73
CA LEU A 133 -16.63 41.06 -2.40
C LEU A 133 -16.26 41.47 -0.97
N ASN A 134 -16.08 42.77 -0.76
CA ASN A 134 -16.01 43.38 0.56
C ASN A 134 -17.34 44.09 0.85
N PHE A 135 -17.89 43.92 2.05
CA PHE A 135 -19.18 44.49 2.39
C PHE A 135 -19.26 45.05 3.81
N THR A 136 -20.16 46.01 3.97
CA THR A 136 -20.69 46.47 5.26
C THR A 136 -22.14 45.99 5.36
N TYR A 137 -22.69 45.89 6.56
CA TYR A 137 -24.03 45.34 6.75
C TYR A 137 -24.86 46.17 7.70
N GLN A 138 -26.16 46.21 7.42
CA GLN A 138 -27.18 46.81 8.27
C GLN A 138 -28.25 45.76 8.58
N SER A 139 -28.63 45.66 9.84
CA SER A 139 -29.62 44.71 10.34
C SER A 139 -30.52 45.38 11.38
N ASN A 140 -31.58 44.69 11.82
CA ASN A 140 -32.45 45.15 12.89
C ASN A 140 -31.71 45.44 14.22
N THR A 141 -30.54 44.84 14.44
CA THR A 141 -29.73 45.05 15.65
C THR A 141 -28.73 46.21 15.55
N GLY A 142 -28.58 46.82 14.37
CA GLY A 142 -27.63 47.91 14.12
C GLY A 142 -26.92 47.80 12.78
N SER A 143 -26.11 48.82 12.47
CA SER A 143 -25.32 48.93 11.24
C SER A 143 -23.83 48.84 11.55
N CYS A 144 -23.12 47.93 10.88
CA CYS A 144 -21.68 47.74 10.97
C CYS A 144 -21.01 48.36 9.75
N THR A 145 -20.38 49.52 9.96
CA THR A 145 -19.75 50.31 8.90
C THR A 145 -18.27 50.61 9.17
N SER A 146 -17.82 50.47 10.43
CA SER A 146 -16.44 50.72 10.83
C SER A 146 -15.47 49.61 10.46
N ARG A 147 -15.95 48.37 10.30
CA ARG A 147 -15.16 47.21 9.87
C ARG A 147 -15.75 46.56 8.64
N THR A 148 -14.86 46.20 7.72
CA THR A 148 -15.23 45.57 6.46
C THR A 148 -15.32 44.06 6.63
N SER A 149 -16.48 43.51 6.30
CA SER A 149 -16.73 42.07 6.17
C SER A 149 -16.37 41.61 4.75
N HIS A 150 -16.14 40.32 4.54
CA HIS A 150 -15.80 39.80 3.21
C HIS A 150 -16.63 38.58 2.84
N LEU A 151 -16.85 38.42 1.53
CA LEU A 151 -17.59 37.34 0.93
C LEU A 151 -16.73 36.71 -0.16
N HIS A 152 -16.56 35.39 -0.10
CA HIS A 152 -15.89 34.62 -1.15
C HIS A 152 -16.70 33.39 -1.56
N ARG A 153 -16.30 32.81 -2.68
CA ARG A 153 -16.88 31.57 -3.19
C ARG A 153 -16.21 30.38 -2.53
N CYS A 154 -17.00 29.39 -2.12
CA CYS A 154 -16.48 28.13 -1.63
C CYS A 154 -15.94 27.30 -2.82
N SER A 155 -15.40 26.11 -2.55
CA SER A 155 -14.92 25.18 -3.59
C SER A 155 -16.01 24.81 -4.60
N GLN A 156 -17.26 24.76 -4.13
CA GLN A 156 -18.45 24.59 -4.96
C GLN A 156 -18.94 25.92 -5.55
N PHE A 157 -19.37 25.90 -6.81
CA PHE A 157 -19.78 27.10 -7.54
C PHE A 157 -21.13 27.69 -7.10
N ASP A 158 -21.96 26.88 -6.44
CA ASP A 158 -23.29 27.18 -5.87
C ASP A 158 -23.22 27.69 -4.43
N ARG A 159 -22.03 27.74 -3.80
CA ARG A 159 -21.85 28.11 -2.41
C ARG A 159 -20.99 29.35 -2.21
N LEU A 160 -21.39 30.19 -1.25
CA LEU A 160 -20.67 31.38 -0.82
C LEU A 160 -20.52 31.39 0.69
N ALA A 161 -19.42 31.95 1.17
CA ALA A 161 -19.16 32.17 2.59
C ALA A 161 -19.11 33.67 2.88
N LEU A 162 -19.86 34.09 3.91
CA LEU A 162 -19.95 35.48 4.36
C LEU A 162 -19.31 35.58 5.74
N HIS A 163 -18.19 36.30 5.82
CA HIS A 163 -17.43 36.52 7.04
C HIS A 163 -17.79 37.88 7.63
N TYR A 164 -18.73 37.88 8.58
CA TYR A 164 -19.17 39.07 9.29
C TYR A 164 -18.14 39.47 10.34
N GLN A 165 -17.67 40.71 10.26
CA GLN A 165 -16.85 41.32 11.30
C GLN A 165 -17.72 41.90 12.44
N ALA A 166 -17.17 41.85 13.66
CA ALA A 166 -17.76 42.50 14.83
C ALA A 166 -17.38 43.98 14.87
N CYS A 167 -18.37 44.85 14.66
CA CYS A 167 -18.21 46.30 14.75
C CYS A 167 -18.46 46.80 16.18
N PRO A 168 -17.62 47.70 16.74
CA PRO A 168 -17.86 48.29 18.06
C PRO A 168 -19.23 48.98 18.21
N GLU A 169 -19.78 49.51 17.12
CA GLU A 169 -21.08 50.17 17.09
C GLU A 169 -22.30 49.22 17.16
N VAL A 170 -22.10 47.90 17.02
CA VAL A 170 -23.15 46.89 17.17
C VAL A 170 -22.87 46.07 18.44
N PRO A 171 -23.36 46.50 19.62
CA PRO A 171 -23.06 45.84 20.88
C PRO A 171 -23.55 44.39 20.89
N ASN A 172 -22.78 43.50 21.55
CA ASN A 172 -23.06 42.06 21.69
C ASN A 172 -23.03 41.24 20.38
N ARG A 173 -22.53 41.80 19.26
CA ARG A 173 -22.34 41.06 18.00
C ARG A 173 -20.90 40.53 17.92
N GLU A 174 -20.76 39.22 17.80
CA GLU A 174 -19.46 38.56 17.55
C GLU A 174 -19.20 38.36 16.05
N ALA A 175 -17.93 38.17 15.69
CA ALA A 175 -17.55 37.76 14.35
C ALA A 175 -18.13 36.38 14.04
N SER A 176 -18.70 36.20 12.86
CA SER A 176 -19.40 34.98 12.50
C SER A 176 -19.29 34.69 11.01
N ILE A 177 -19.33 33.40 10.66
CA ILE A 177 -19.31 32.92 9.28
C ILE A 177 -20.69 32.34 8.99
N ARG A 178 -21.32 32.81 7.91
CA ARG A 178 -22.56 32.22 7.37
C ARG A 178 -22.28 31.67 5.99
N GLN A 179 -22.69 30.43 5.74
CA GLN A 179 -22.57 29.81 4.42
C GLN A 179 -23.93 29.82 3.74
N ILE A 180 -23.97 30.11 2.45
CA ILE A 180 -25.19 30.05 1.65
C ILE A 180 -24.99 29.13 0.45
N GLU A 181 -25.98 28.29 0.15
CA GLU A 181 -26.06 27.46 -1.06
C GLU A 181 -27.26 27.92 -1.89
N CYS A 182 -26.99 28.47 -3.08
CA CYS A 182 -28.03 29.01 -3.94
C CYS A 182 -28.83 27.89 -4.60
N ILE A 183 -30.16 28.04 -4.62
CA ILE A 183 -31.10 27.01 -5.11
C ILE A 183 -32.00 27.50 -6.25
N GLY A 184 -31.93 28.79 -6.59
CA GLY A 184 -32.59 29.36 -7.75
C GLY A 184 -32.47 30.88 -7.82
N SER A 185 -32.56 31.43 -9.02
CA SER A 185 -32.60 32.87 -9.27
C SER A 185 -33.65 33.21 -10.32
N TRP A 186 -34.30 34.37 -10.16
CA TRP A 186 -35.35 34.84 -11.06
C TRP A 186 -35.41 36.37 -11.05
N GLN A 187 -36.03 36.94 -12.07
CA GLN A 187 -36.29 38.38 -12.14
C GLN A 187 -37.78 38.64 -11.89
N SER A 188 -38.09 39.61 -11.04
CA SER A 188 -39.46 40.03 -10.76
C SER A 188 -39.54 41.54 -10.62
N TYR A 189 -40.44 42.18 -11.36
CA TYR A 189 -40.64 43.64 -11.35
C TYR A 189 -39.35 44.46 -11.52
N GLY A 190 -38.43 43.98 -12.37
CA GLY A 190 -37.15 44.65 -12.64
C GLY A 190 -36.05 44.41 -11.61
N GLN A 191 -36.34 43.74 -10.49
CA GLN A 191 -35.37 43.37 -9.47
C GLN A 191 -34.93 41.91 -9.65
N ASN A 192 -33.68 41.61 -9.28
CA ASN A 192 -33.12 40.27 -9.34
C ASN A 192 -33.24 39.61 -7.97
N TYR A 193 -33.96 38.49 -7.93
CA TYR A 193 -34.15 37.69 -6.73
C TYR A 193 -33.35 36.39 -6.83
N PHE A 194 -32.93 35.89 -5.68
CA PHE A 194 -32.46 34.51 -5.57
C PHE A 194 -32.84 33.91 -4.22
N ALA A 195 -32.95 32.59 -4.20
CA ALA A 195 -33.18 31.82 -3.00
C ALA A 195 -31.92 31.03 -2.65
N ALA A 196 -31.63 30.92 -1.36
CA ALA A 196 -30.54 30.09 -0.87
C ALA A 196 -30.91 29.38 0.43
N ARG A 197 -30.28 28.22 0.62
CA ARG A 197 -30.16 27.55 1.92
C ARG A 197 -29.02 28.23 2.68
N VAL A 198 -29.33 28.73 3.86
CA VAL A 198 -28.40 29.42 4.75
C VAL A 198 -28.06 28.48 5.90
N PHE A 199 -26.77 28.26 6.09
CA PHE A 199 -26.23 27.45 7.18
C PHE A 199 -25.58 28.40 8.19
N ASP A 200 -26.14 28.43 9.39
CA ASP A 200 -25.57 29.15 10.54
C ASP A 200 -25.64 28.31 11.83
N ARG A 201 -25.28 28.90 12.97
CA ARG A 201 -25.25 28.18 14.27
C ARG A 201 -26.60 27.60 14.68
N ASN A 202 -27.72 28.11 14.16
CA ASN A 202 -29.07 27.69 14.53
C ASN A 202 -29.64 26.59 13.60
N GLY A 203 -28.90 26.23 12.55
CA GLY A 203 -29.27 25.16 11.63
C GLY A 203 -29.39 25.63 10.17
N GLU A 204 -30.14 24.87 9.40
CA GLU A 204 -30.43 25.13 7.99
C GLU A 204 -31.73 25.91 7.84
N HIS A 205 -31.66 27.04 7.14
CA HIS A 205 -32.80 27.91 6.91
C HIS A 205 -32.90 28.30 5.43
N TYR A 206 -34.11 28.43 4.90
CA TYR A 206 -34.31 28.96 3.56
C TYR A 206 -34.54 30.47 3.63
N LYS A 207 -33.90 31.21 2.73
CA LYS A 207 -34.01 32.68 2.65
C LYS A 207 -34.13 33.13 1.21
N CYS A 208 -34.84 34.23 1.01
CA CYS A 208 -34.84 34.95 -0.25
C CYS A 208 -33.93 36.17 -0.16
N PHE A 209 -33.36 36.54 -1.29
CA PHE A 209 -32.45 37.66 -1.42
C PHE A 209 -32.81 38.51 -2.62
N ILE A 210 -32.58 39.81 -2.53
CA ILE A 210 -32.63 40.78 -3.64
C ILE A 210 -31.20 41.24 -3.92
N LEU A 211 -30.81 41.26 -5.19
CA LEU A 211 -29.52 41.76 -5.64
C LEU A 211 -29.69 42.99 -6.53
N GLU A 212 -29.10 44.11 -6.11
CA GLU A 212 -28.95 45.34 -6.89
C GLU A 212 -27.47 45.60 -7.17
N LYS A 213 -27.10 45.76 -8.45
CA LYS A 213 -25.72 45.99 -8.88
C LYS A 213 -25.60 47.34 -9.58
N PHE A 214 -24.65 48.15 -9.13
CA PHE A 214 -24.27 49.46 -9.67
C PHE A 214 -22.77 49.44 -10.05
N GLY A 215 -22.45 48.91 -11.22
CA GLY A 215 -21.06 48.72 -11.65
C GLY A 215 -20.32 47.71 -10.76
N SER A 216 -19.25 48.15 -10.08
CA SER A 216 -18.45 47.34 -9.16
C SER A 216 -18.93 47.42 -7.70
N SER A 217 -20.06 48.05 -7.42
CA SER A 217 -20.67 48.11 -6.09
C SER A 217 -22.14 47.74 -6.17
N GLY A 218 -22.77 47.48 -5.03
CA GLY A 218 -24.18 47.10 -5.02
C GLY A 218 -24.72 46.85 -3.64
N ARG A 219 -25.96 46.35 -3.59
CA ARG A 219 -26.66 45.99 -2.36
C ARG A 219 -27.23 44.58 -2.48
N ILE A 220 -27.20 43.85 -1.38
CA ILE A 220 -27.88 42.55 -1.22
C ILE A 220 -28.85 42.68 -0.05
N GLY A 221 -30.14 42.49 -0.29
CA GLY A 221 -31.15 42.40 0.76
C GLY A 221 -31.46 40.94 1.09
N GLU A 222 -31.57 40.57 2.38
CA GLU A 222 -31.96 39.26 2.89
C GLU A 222 -33.34 39.34 3.58
N SER A 223 -34.18 38.31 3.37
CA SER A 223 -35.48 38.20 4.04
C SER A 223 -35.36 37.91 5.54
N ALA A 224 -36.36 38.35 6.32
CA ALA A 224 -36.43 38.07 7.77
C ALA A 224 -36.53 36.58 8.09
N ASP A 225 -37.19 35.80 7.23
CA ASP A 225 -37.46 34.38 7.39
C ASP A 225 -37.63 33.69 6.02
N SER A 226 -38.03 32.42 6.05
CA SER A 226 -38.34 31.63 4.85
C SER A 226 -39.71 31.95 4.23
N ALA A 227 -40.52 32.82 4.81
CA ALA A 227 -41.78 33.24 4.18
C ALA A 227 -41.51 34.16 2.99
N CYS A 228 -40.42 34.94 3.07
CA CYS A 228 -40.00 35.94 2.09
C CYS A 228 -41.03 37.04 1.81
N GLN A 229 -42.08 37.15 2.63
CA GLN A 229 -43.25 37.98 2.36
C GLN A 229 -42.94 39.47 2.37
N GLU A 230 -42.07 39.91 3.28
CA GLU A 230 -41.73 41.32 3.47
C GLU A 230 -40.72 41.82 2.42
N LEU A 231 -39.98 40.91 1.77
CA LEU A 231 -38.90 41.24 0.84
C LEU A 231 -39.46 41.57 -0.56
N THR A 232 -40.16 42.71 -0.66
CA THR A 232 -40.75 43.21 -1.92
C THR A 232 -39.83 44.18 -2.68
N HIS A 233 -38.92 44.81 -1.96
CA HIS A 233 -37.88 45.70 -2.46
C HIS A 233 -36.71 45.71 -1.48
N ILE A 234 -35.54 46.18 -1.91
CA ILE A 234 -34.31 46.05 -1.13
C ILE A 234 -34.32 46.78 0.22
N ASP A 235 -35.07 47.89 0.33
CA ASP A 235 -35.18 48.65 1.59
C ASP A 235 -36.11 47.99 2.62
N ALA A 236 -36.92 47.02 2.20
CA ALA A 236 -37.70 46.17 3.09
C ALA A 236 -36.93 44.93 3.58
N ALA A 237 -35.65 44.80 3.22
CA ALA A 237 -34.82 43.69 3.69
C ALA A 237 -34.55 43.78 5.19
N ALA A 238 -34.63 42.64 5.89
CA ALA A 238 -34.33 42.56 7.31
C ALA A 238 -32.82 42.72 7.60
N THR A 239 -31.99 42.28 6.64
CA THR A 239 -30.56 42.57 6.61
C THR A 239 -30.20 43.06 5.22
N SER A 240 -29.48 44.17 5.12
CA SER A 240 -28.95 44.67 3.85
C SER A 240 -27.43 44.74 3.90
N LEU A 241 -26.77 44.19 2.89
CA LEU A 241 -25.32 44.24 2.70
C LEU A 241 -25.01 45.26 1.62
N THR A 242 -24.14 46.23 1.91
CA THR A 242 -23.61 47.16 0.91
C THR A 242 -22.21 46.69 0.53
N PHE A 243 -22.04 46.26 -0.72
CA PHE A 243 -20.81 45.61 -1.17
C PHE A 243 -20.06 46.41 -2.23
N ARG A 244 -18.76 46.14 -2.31
CA ARG A 244 -17.86 46.55 -3.37
C ARG A 244 -17.04 45.34 -3.83
N GLN A 245 -16.85 45.23 -5.14
CA GLN A 245 -16.03 44.20 -5.75
C GLN A 245 -14.60 44.28 -5.23
N ASP A 246 -14.09 43.16 -4.72
CA ASP A 246 -12.70 43.03 -4.35
C ASP A 246 -11.87 42.47 -5.52
N THR A 247 -10.55 42.63 -5.45
CA THR A 247 -9.66 42.19 -6.51
C THR A 247 -9.47 40.68 -6.42
N PRO A 248 -9.89 39.90 -7.43
CA PRO A 248 -9.69 38.46 -7.42
C PRO A 248 -8.21 38.12 -7.50
N ILE A 249 -7.78 37.15 -6.70
CA ILE A 249 -6.42 36.60 -6.76
C ILE A 249 -6.19 36.02 -8.16
N GLN A 250 -5.09 36.42 -8.78
CA GLN A 250 -4.70 35.97 -10.10
C GLN A 250 -3.64 34.88 -9.99
N PRO A 251 -3.65 33.90 -10.91
CA PRO A 251 -2.60 32.90 -10.96
C PRO A 251 -1.26 33.54 -11.35
N GLY A 252 -0.19 33.10 -10.70
CA GLY A 252 1.18 33.58 -10.96
C GLY A 252 2.11 32.52 -11.55
N CYS A 253 1.65 31.28 -11.69
CA CYS A 253 2.41 30.18 -12.29
C CYS A 253 1.47 29.18 -12.97
N GLU A 254 2.08 28.24 -13.70
CA GLU A 254 1.40 27.10 -14.29
C GLU A 254 1.89 25.79 -13.65
N PHE A 255 0.98 24.84 -13.46
CA PHE A 255 1.32 23.48 -13.12
C PHE A 255 2.01 22.78 -14.30
N PRO A 256 2.88 21.79 -14.06
CA PRO A 256 3.59 21.10 -15.12
C PRO A 256 2.65 20.48 -16.15
N SER A 257 2.98 20.62 -17.42
CA SER A 257 2.21 20.03 -18.52
C SER A 257 2.22 18.50 -18.50
N SER A 258 3.18 17.88 -17.80
CA SER A 258 3.26 16.43 -17.60
C SER A 258 2.12 15.86 -16.76
N ILE A 259 1.54 16.65 -15.85
CA ILE A 259 0.45 16.25 -14.95
C ILE A 259 -0.87 16.94 -15.28
N SER A 260 -0.83 18.00 -16.10
CA SER A 260 -2.00 18.78 -16.50
C SER A 260 -2.78 18.11 -17.64
N GLY A 261 -4.10 18.33 -17.68
CA GLY A 261 -4.98 17.86 -18.75
C GLY A 261 -5.38 16.39 -18.67
N VAL A 262 -4.98 15.69 -17.61
CA VAL A 262 -5.34 14.30 -17.37
C VAL A 262 -5.98 14.11 -15.98
N PRO A 263 -6.93 13.17 -15.82
CA PRO A 263 -7.57 12.91 -14.54
C PRO A 263 -6.71 12.01 -13.64
N TRP A 264 -6.54 12.43 -12.40
CA TRP A 264 -5.83 11.71 -11.35
C TRP A 264 -6.81 11.23 -10.28
N GLU A 265 -6.47 10.14 -9.61
CA GLU A 265 -7.24 9.53 -8.52
C GLU A 265 -6.36 9.50 -7.26
N SER A 266 -6.88 10.02 -6.14
CA SER A 266 -6.23 9.97 -4.83
C SER A 266 -6.34 8.57 -4.21
N MET A 267 -5.25 8.04 -3.68
CA MET A 267 -5.26 6.78 -2.94
C MET A 267 -5.84 6.92 -1.53
N SER A 268 -5.58 8.04 -0.84
CA SER A 268 -6.01 8.22 0.54
C SER A 268 -7.49 8.60 0.68
N THR A 269 -7.98 9.51 -0.15
CA THR A 269 -9.37 10.01 -0.06
C THR A 269 -10.30 9.35 -1.07
N GLY A 270 -9.77 8.89 -2.21
CA GLY A 270 -10.56 8.47 -3.37
C GLY A 270 -11.12 9.65 -4.18
N GLU A 271 -10.65 10.87 -3.93
CA GLU A 271 -11.01 12.06 -4.70
C GLU A 271 -10.48 11.97 -6.14
N SER A 272 -11.28 12.47 -7.08
CA SER A 272 -10.84 12.71 -8.46
C SER A 272 -10.23 14.09 -8.55
N HIS A 273 -8.99 14.15 -9.04
CA HIS A 273 -8.21 15.37 -9.23
C HIS A 273 -8.11 15.71 -10.72
N LYS A 274 -8.46 16.94 -11.08
CA LYS A 274 -8.25 17.51 -12.42
C LYS A 274 -7.32 18.70 -12.32
N ILE A 275 -6.16 18.58 -12.95
CA ILE A 275 -5.14 19.63 -12.98
C ILE A 275 -5.22 20.33 -14.34
N TYR A 276 -5.56 21.61 -14.30
CA TYR A 276 -5.50 22.54 -15.42
C TYR A 276 -4.19 23.34 -15.36
N GLN A 277 -3.94 24.19 -16.35
CA GLN A 277 -2.71 25.01 -16.40
C GLN A 277 -2.48 25.76 -15.08
N ASN A 278 -3.49 26.47 -14.55
CA ASN A 278 -3.29 27.37 -13.41
C ASN A 278 -4.12 26.98 -12.18
N THR A 279 -4.97 25.97 -12.32
CA THR A 279 -5.96 25.58 -11.32
C THR A 279 -5.99 24.07 -11.17
N TRP A 280 -6.08 23.58 -9.95
CA TRP A 280 -6.21 22.18 -9.63
C TRP A 280 -7.46 21.99 -8.78
N ILE A 281 -8.34 21.07 -9.18
CA ILE A 281 -9.61 20.81 -8.52
C ILE A 281 -9.65 19.35 -8.07
N SER A 282 -9.93 19.10 -6.79
CA SER A 282 -10.32 17.78 -6.29
C SER A 282 -11.85 17.68 -6.14
N SER A 283 -12.38 16.47 -6.33
CA SER A 283 -13.83 16.25 -6.32
C SER A 283 -14.23 14.85 -5.87
N ILE A 284 -15.34 14.75 -5.14
CA ILE A 284 -16.01 13.51 -4.77
C ILE A 284 -17.41 13.53 -5.37
N LYS A 285 -17.81 12.45 -6.06
CA LYS A 285 -19.14 12.32 -6.69
C LYS A 285 -19.54 13.56 -7.53
N MET A 286 -18.58 14.12 -8.27
CA MET A 286 -18.72 15.33 -9.09
C MET A 286 -18.98 16.65 -8.33
N ARG A 287 -18.83 16.67 -7.00
CA ARG A 287 -18.82 17.90 -6.20
C ARG A 287 -17.38 18.27 -5.86
N ASN A 288 -17.01 19.54 -6.01
CA ASN A 288 -15.65 20.05 -5.80
C ASN A 288 -15.29 20.15 -4.31
N GLU A 289 -14.35 19.35 -3.83
CA GLU A 289 -13.93 19.42 -2.42
C GLU A 289 -12.94 20.55 -2.20
N THR A 290 -11.86 20.57 -3.00
CA THR A 290 -10.79 21.56 -2.88
C THR A 290 -10.40 22.15 -4.22
N VAL A 291 -10.11 23.45 -4.26
CA VAL A 291 -9.62 24.17 -5.44
C VAL A 291 -8.31 24.87 -5.07
N TRP A 292 -7.24 24.57 -5.79
CA TRP A 292 -5.94 25.23 -5.67
C TRP A 292 -5.65 26.08 -6.90
N MET A 293 -5.13 27.28 -6.68
CA MET A 293 -4.64 28.19 -7.73
C MET A 293 -3.14 28.41 -7.55
N CYS A 294 -2.37 28.22 -8.63
CA CYS A 294 -0.92 28.37 -8.60
C CYS A 294 -0.52 29.85 -8.49
N LEU A 295 0.23 30.23 -7.44
CA LEU A 295 0.72 31.60 -7.24
C LEU A 295 2.21 31.75 -7.56
N LYS A 296 3.03 30.82 -7.08
CA LYS A 296 4.47 30.75 -7.35
C LYS A 296 4.89 29.29 -7.47
N SER A 297 5.81 29.01 -8.39
CA SER A 297 6.42 27.69 -8.58
C SER A 297 7.92 27.78 -8.41
N GLU A 298 8.52 26.85 -7.67
CA GLU A 298 9.96 26.67 -7.57
C GLU A 298 10.31 25.29 -8.13
N ALA A 299 11.15 25.28 -9.18
CA ALA A 299 11.56 24.06 -9.85
C ALA A 299 12.87 23.55 -9.24
N GLY A 300 12.77 22.50 -8.42
CA GLY A 300 13.90 21.82 -7.78
C GLY A 300 14.63 22.61 -6.68
N ASP A 301 15.33 21.88 -5.81
CA ASP A 301 16.33 22.38 -4.86
C ASP A 301 17.22 23.43 -5.56
N LYS A 302 17.61 24.52 -4.87
CA LYS A 302 18.30 25.72 -5.40
C LYS A 302 19.57 25.44 -6.26
N PHE A 303 19.98 24.19 -6.36
CA PHE A 303 21.11 23.65 -7.13
C PHE A 303 20.73 22.83 -8.38
N GLY A 304 19.45 22.69 -8.75
CA GLY A 304 19.03 22.05 -10.00
C GLY A 304 19.31 20.54 -10.10
N ARG A 305 19.40 19.82 -8.98
CA ARG A 305 19.82 18.41 -8.96
C ARG A 305 18.70 17.40 -9.22
N ASN A 306 17.42 17.76 -9.06
CA ASN A 306 16.28 16.85 -9.26
C ASN A 306 15.18 17.49 -10.12
N PRO A 307 15.10 17.20 -11.43
CA PRO A 307 14.10 17.77 -12.33
C PRO A 307 12.67 17.22 -12.13
N GLU A 308 12.46 16.33 -11.16
CA GLU A 308 11.20 15.61 -10.92
C GLU A 308 10.47 16.04 -9.63
N ILE A 309 10.95 17.10 -8.96
CA ILE A 309 10.34 17.65 -7.75
C ILE A 309 9.93 19.11 -8.01
N TYR A 310 8.67 19.42 -7.72
CA TYR A 310 8.10 20.75 -7.89
C TYR A 310 7.46 21.22 -6.59
N THR A 311 7.82 22.40 -6.14
CA THR A 311 7.21 23.03 -4.96
C THR A 311 6.36 24.23 -5.40
N PHE A 312 5.12 24.29 -4.95
CA PHE A 312 4.17 25.33 -5.30
C PHE A 312 3.68 26.05 -4.06
N ARG A 313 3.61 27.37 -4.17
CA ARG A 313 2.75 28.19 -3.33
C ARG A 313 1.41 28.32 -4.03
N THR A 314 0.35 27.89 -3.37
CA THR A 314 -1.01 27.93 -3.91
C THR A 314 -1.93 28.76 -3.04
N PHE A 315 -2.95 29.35 -3.66
CA PHE A 315 -4.15 29.80 -2.96
C PHE A 315 -5.16 28.65 -2.98
N VAL A 316 -5.58 28.18 -1.80
CA VAL A 316 -6.45 27.02 -1.64
C VAL A 316 -7.83 27.46 -1.15
N THR A 317 -8.87 26.81 -1.67
CA THR A 317 -10.24 26.85 -1.16
C THR A 317 -10.68 25.43 -0.86
N LYS A 318 -10.65 25.01 0.41
CA LYS A 318 -11.07 23.68 0.88
C LYS A 318 -12.43 23.79 1.56
N GLY A 319 -13.47 23.27 0.92
CA GLY A 319 -14.84 23.60 1.30
C GLY A 319 -15.07 25.11 1.23
N CYS A 320 -15.36 25.75 2.36
CA CYS A 320 -15.49 27.22 2.44
C CYS A 320 -14.29 27.90 3.13
N GLN A 321 -13.28 27.14 3.57
CA GLN A 321 -12.05 27.68 4.13
C GLN A 321 -11.11 28.09 3.00
N ILE A 322 -10.58 29.30 3.06
CA ILE A 322 -9.60 29.82 2.11
C ILE A 322 -8.27 30.09 2.80
N GLY A 323 -7.18 30.04 2.05
CA GLY A 323 -5.86 30.38 2.57
C GLY A 323 -4.75 30.09 1.56
N TYR A 324 -3.52 30.09 2.06
CA TYR A 324 -2.32 29.76 1.32
C TYR A 324 -1.79 28.40 1.78
N GLN A 325 -1.35 27.58 0.83
CA GLN A 325 -0.85 26.24 1.12
C GLN A 325 0.36 25.92 0.24
N CYS A 326 1.40 25.36 0.87
CA CYS A 326 2.52 24.76 0.15
C CYS A 326 2.15 23.35 -0.32
N ILE A 327 2.48 23.04 -1.58
CA ILE A 327 2.31 21.71 -2.15
C ILE A 327 3.62 21.31 -2.80
N ARG A 328 4.13 20.13 -2.43
CA ARG A 328 5.27 19.51 -3.12
C ARG A 328 4.82 18.29 -3.90
N ILE A 329 5.18 18.23 -5.17
CA ILE A 329 4.89 17.12 -6.07
C ILE A 329 6.20 16.42 -6.41
N HIS A 330 6.26 15.11 -6.13
CA HIS A 330 7.32 14.21 -6.56
C HIS A 330 6.81 13.35 -7.70
N GLN A 331 7.28 13.64 -8.92
CA GLN A 331 6.91 12.87 -10.10
C GLN A 331 7.74 11.58 -10.16
N ARG A 332 7.17 10.44 -9.73
CA ARG A 332 7.90 9.15 -9.65
C ARG A 332 7.88 8.38 -10.96
N LYS A 333 6.74 8.37 -11.64
CA LYS A 333 6.55 7.79 -12.98
C LYS A 333 5.51 8.63 -13.74
N ARG A 334 5.29 8.32 -15.01
CA ARG A 334 4.27 8.98 -15.85
C ARG A 334 2.85 8.92 -15.25
N PHE A 335 2.51 7.85 -14.54
CA PHE A 335 1.18 7.62 -13.96
C PHE A 335 1.19 7.59 -12.42
N LEU A 336 2.30 7.99 -11.77
CA LEU A 336 2.47 7.93 -10.32
C LEU A 336 3.15 9.20 -9.81
N ILE A 337 2.44 9.95 -8.96
CA ILE A 337 3.01 11.11 -8.27
C ILE A 337 2.73 11.03 -6.77
N HIS A 338 3.70 11.44 -5.96
CA HIS A 338 3.53 11.61 -4.52
C HIS A 338 3.43 13.08 -4.19
N ILE A 339 2.57 13.42 -3.23
CA ILE A 339 2.23 14.79 -2.91
C ILE A 339 2.35 14.98 -1.41
N GLU A 340 2.95 16.10 -1.05
CA GLU A 340 3.04 16.59 0.31
C GLU A 340 2.25 17.90 0.39
N TYR A 341 1.28 17.95 1.30
CA TYR A 341 0.49 19.14 1.58
C TYR A 341 0.97 19.75 2.89
N GLY A 342 1.31 21.05 2.88
CA GLY A 342 1.54 21.83 4.09
C GLY A 342 0.23 22.30 4.73
N GLU A 343 0.34 22.98 5.86
CA GLU A 343 -0.81 23.58 6.54
C GLU A 343 -1.43 24.74 5.73
N ILE A 344 -2.72 25.02 5.97
CA ILE A 344 -3.45 26.13 5.35
C ILE A 344 -3.37 27.36 6.26
N HIS A 345 -2.77 28.44 5.76
CA HIS A 345 -2.64 29.71 6.50
C HIS A 345 -3.54 30.80 5.91
N GLU A 346 -4.22 31.59 6.76
CA GLU A 346 -5.15 32.64 6.31
C GLU A 346 -4.45 33.90 5.77
N SER A 347 -3.24 34.23 6.27
CA SER A 347 -2.50 35.44 5.89
C SER A 347 -1.25 35.14 5.06
N THR A 348 -0.90 36.07 4.16
CA THR A 348 0.38 36.04 3.42
C THR A 348 1.60 36.39 4.28
N THR A 349 1.40 37.02 5.45
CA THR A 349 2.48 37.51 6.33
C THR A 349 2.99 36.49 7.32
N GLU A 350 2.19 35.46 7.64
CA GLU A 350 2.59 34.31 8.47
C GLU A 350 3.28 33.22 7.64
N PHE A 351 3.44 33.49 6.35
CA PHE A 351 3.93 32.56 5.36
C PHE A 351 5.32 32.98 4.90
N ASP A 352 6.35 32.37 5.49
CA ASP A 352 7.67 32.32 4.86
C ASP A 352 7.55 31.56 3.53
N GLU A 353 8.41 31.87 2.55
CA GLU A 353 8.41 31.21 1.24
C GLU A 353 8.34 29.68 1.41
N CYS A 354 7.74 28.91 0.47
CA CYS A 354 7.69 27.44 0.56
C CYS A 354 9.11 26.83 0.48
N LEU A 355 9.86 26.93 1.56
CA LEU A 355 11.23 26.44 1.71
C LEU A 355 11.23 24.90 1.62
N ASP A 356 12.41 24.33 1.38
CA ASP A 356 12.59 22.90 1.20
C ASP A 356 12.20 22.05 2.44
N ASP A 357 11.97 22.67 3.59
CA ASP A 357 11.67 22.04 4.87
C ASP A 357 10.32 22.45 5.47
N PHE A 358 9.36 22.92 4.66
CA PHE A 358 8.02 23.23 5.19
C PHE A 358 7.37 22.03 5.90
N LEU A 359 6.60 22.30 6.95
CA LEU A 359 5.91 21.28 7.73
C LEU A 359 4.85 20.57 6.87
N VAL A 360 5.01 19.26 6.68
CA VAL A 360 4.06 18.43 5.92
C VAL A 360 2.92 18.00 6.85
N GLU A 361 1.72 18.52 6.62
CA GLU A 361 0.49 18.17 7.34
C GLU A 361 -0.03 16.79 6.89
N SER A 362 -0.04 16.55 5.58
CA SER A 362 -0.55 15.29 5.01
C SER A 362 0.15 14.90 3.71
N ARG A 363 0.07 13.60 3.39
CA ARG A 363 0.69 12.98 2.22
C ARG A 363 -0.35 12.23 1.42
N ASP A 364 -0.18 12.24 0.11
CA ASP A 364 -1.01 11.44 -0.79
C ASP A 364 -0.24 10.87 -1.96
N THR A 365 -0.78 9.77 -2.51
CA THR A 365 -0.31 9.17 -3.75
C THR A 365 -1.41 9.33 -4.78
N MET A 366 -1.12 10.02 -5.88
CA MET A 366 -2.07 10.16 -6.99
C MET A 366 -1.68 9.27 -8.16
N ILE A 367 -2.71 8.62 -8.71
CA ILE A 367 -2.60 7.65 -9.78
C ILE A 367 -3.36 8.14 -10.99
N LEU A 368 -2.74 8.05 -12.17
CA LEU A 368 -3.40 8.40 -13.42
C LEU A 368 -4.56 7.43 -13.67
N ASN A 369 -5.74 7.97 -13.96
CA ASN A 369 -6.91 7.13 -14.22
C ASN A 369 -6.63 6.18 -15.40
N GLN A 370 -7.08 4.93 -15.29
CA GLN A 370 -6.84 3.85 -16.27
C GLN A 370 -5.36 3.44 -16.47
N ALA A 371 -4.45 3.82 -15.57
CA ALA A 371 -3.11 3.26 -15.58
C ALA A 371 -3.16 1.74 -15.30
N GLU A 372 -2.39 0.98 -16.09
CA GLU A 372 -2.19 -0.46 -15.94
C GLU A 372 -0.72 -0.77 -16.27
N GLU A 373 -0.04 -1.44 -15.35
CA GLU A 373 1.35 -1.87 -15.48
C GLU A 373 1.44 -3.34 -15.04
N GLU A 374 2.37 -4.08 -15.64
CA GLU A 374 2.57 -5.49 -15.32
C GLU A 374 2.90 -5.68 -13.83
N CYS A 375 2.28 -6.69 -13.21
CA CYS A 375 2.49 -6.96 -11.80
C CYS A 375 3.94 -7.40 -11.55
N PRO A 376 4.66 -6.80 -10.57
CA PRO A 376 6.08 -7.09 -10.37
C PRO A 376 6.36 -8.46 -9.70
N ILE A 377 5.35 -9.13 -9.14
CA ILE A 377 5.49 -10.36 -8.33
C ILE A 377 4.75 -11.55 -8.96
N GLY A 378 5.16 -11.97 -10.16
CA GLY A 378 4.54 -13.10 -10.87
C GLY A 378 4.54 -14.43 -10.11
N GLY A 379 3.58 -15.31 -10.42
CA GLY A 379 3.53 -16.67 -9.92
C GLY A 379 2.42 -16.95 -8.88
N LYS A 380 2.45 -18.16 -8.32
CA LYS A 380 1.48 -18.63 -7.31
C LYS A 380 2.18 -18.77 -5.96
N HIS A 381 1.61 -18.14 -4.95
CA HIS A 381 2.16 -18.01 -3.61
C HIS A 381 1.16 -18.56 -2.58
N PHE A 382 1.65 -19.22 -1.53
CA PHE A 382 0.81 -19.81 -0.48
C PHE A 382 1.26 -19.30 0.89
N SER A 383 0.31 -18.86 1.69
CA SER A 383 0.50 -18.38 3.06
C SER A 383 -0.43 -19.13 4.01
N LYS A 384 0.03 -19.34 5.24
CA LYS A 384 -0.79 -19.79 6.36
C LYS A 384 -1.05 -18.60 7.28
N ASN A 385 -2.29 -18.32 7.60
CA ASN A 385 -2.68 -17.30 8.56
C ASN A 385 -3.53 -17.92 9.67
N LEU A 386 -3.49 -17.38 10.90
CA LEU A 386 -4.30 -17.87 12.02
C LEU A 386 -5.54 -16.99 12.18
N ARG A 387 -6.73 -17.61 12.21
CA ARG A 387 -8.00 -16.90 12.44
C ARG A 387 -8.78 -17.56 13.57
N ILE A 388 -9.49 -16.75 14.34
CA ILE A 388 -10.41 -17.27 15.37
C ILE A 388 -11.78 -17.50 14.71
N CYS A 389 -12.19 -18.76 14.64
CA CYS A 389 -13.48 -19.19 14.10
C CYS A 389 -14.27 -19.86 15.23
N GLY A 390 -15.46 -19.33 15.57
CA GLY A 390 -16.33 -19.96 16.58
C GLY A 390 -15.77 -20.04 18.01
N GLY A 391 -14.65 -19.35 18.30
CA GLY A 391 -13.95 -19.41 19.60
C GLY A 391 -12.65 -20.22 19.58
N ASP A 392 -12.36 -20.95 18.50
CA ASP A 392 -11.15 -21.76 18.34
C ASP A 392 -10.18 -21.10 17.33
N LEU A 393 -8.87 -21.30 17.56
CA LEU A 393 -7.79 -20.88 16.65
C LEU A 393 -7.67 -21.89 15.50
N GLU A 394 -8.00 -21.48 14.28
CA GLU A 394 -7.91 -22.31 13.07
C GLU A 394 -6.87 -21.74 12.07
N GLU A 395 -6.19 -22.63 11.33
CA GLU A 395 -5.27 -22.26 10.25
C GLU A 395 -6.04 -21.97 8.95
N GLU A 396 -6.02 -20.71 8.49
CA GLU A 396 -6.55 -20.28 7.20
C GLU A 396 -5.45 -20.28 6.13
N LYS A 397 -5.63 -21.09 5.08
CA LYS A 397 -4.73 -21.08 3.92
C LYS A 397 -5.11 -19.95 2.97
N VAL A 398 -4.19 -19.02 2.75
CA VAL A 398 -4.34 -17.94 1.77
C VAL A 398 -3.47 -18.23 0.56
N THR A 399 -4.07 -18.26 -0.62
CA THR A 399 -3.37 -18.44 -1.89
C THR A 399 -3.40 -17.14 -2.66
N MET A 400 -2.24 -16.64 -3.08
CA MET A 400 -2.14 -15.51 -4.00
C MET A 400 -1.65 -15.99 -5.37
N MET A 401 -2.31 -15.58 -6.44
CA MET A 401 -1.91 -15.85 -7.81
C MET A 401 -1.73 -14.54 -8.54
N VAL A 402 -0.60 -14.35 -9.20
CA VAL A 402 -0.27 -13.15 -9.96
C VAL A 402 0.12 -13.58 -11.37
N GLY A 403 -0.52 -13.01 -12.39
CA GLY A 403 -0.19 -13.29 -13.78
C GLY A 403 -0.87 -14.54 -14.39
N CYS A 404 -1.84 -15.17 -13.71
CA CYS A 404 -2.42 -16.45 -14.14
C CYS A 404 -3.50 -16.32 -15.24
N GLY A 405 -4.20 -15.18 -15.35
CA GLY A 405 -5.16 -14.89 -16.43
C GLY A 405 -4.70 -13.75 -17.35
N SER A 406 -4.07 -12.72 -16.78
CA SER A 406 -3.29 -11.73 -17.54
C SER A 406 -2.10 -11.24 -16.71
N LYS A 407 -1.09 -10.66 -17.37
CA LYS A 407 0.09 -10.08 -16.70
C LYS A 407 -0.21 -8.88 -15.78
N TYR A 408 -1.43 -8.36 -15.80
CA TYR A 408 -1.91 -7.25 -14.97
C TYR A 408 -2.76 -7.72 -13.79
N GLU A 409 -3.06 -9.02 -13.69
CA GLU A 409 -4.04 -9.55 -12.75
C GLU A 409 -3.38 -10.15 -11.49
N MET A 410 -3.94 -9.81 -10.33
CA MET A 410 -3.59 -10.36 -9.03
C MET A 410 -4.85 -10.89 -8.34
N LYS A 411 -4.85 -12.15 -7.91
CA LYS A 411 -5.94 -12.78 -7.16
C LYS A 411 -5.47 -13.22 -5.79
N VAL A 412 -6.20 -12.85 -4.75
CA VAL A 412 -5.99 -13.33 -3.39
C VAL A 412 -7.21 -14.16 -3.00
N SER A 413 -7.00 -15.45 -2.80
CA SER A 413 -8.04 -16.42 -2.43
C SER A 413 -7.83 -16.89 -1.00
N ARG A 414 -8.88 -16.90 -0.19
CA ARG A 414 -8.83 -17.33 1.21
C ARG A 414 -9.65 -18.61 1.41
N GLY A 415 -9.06 -19.63 2.04
CA GLY A 415 -9.78 -20.76 2.65
C GLY A 415 -9.45 -22.18 2.14
N GLU A 416 -9.71 -23.16 3.02
CA GLU A 416 -10.31 -24.46 2.65
C GLU A 416 -11.27 -25.04 3.72
N ASP A 417 -11.53 -24.39 4.87
CA ASP A 417 -12.43 -24.94 5.92
C ASP A 417 -13.33 -23.91 6.66
N CYS A 418 -14.03 -23.04 5.92
CA CYS A 418 -15.13 -22.23 6.50
C CYS A 418 -16.15 -21.80 5.42
N GLN A 419 -16.72 -22.75 4.66
CA GLN A 419 -17.88 -22.65 3.74
C GLN A 419 -18.02 -21.46 2.74
N ARG A 420 -17.13 -20.48 2.72
CA ARG A 420 -17.03 -19.39 1.73
C ARG A 420 -15.57 -19.14 1.37
N VAL A 421 -15.27 -19.26 0.08
CA VAL A 421 -13.99 -18.83 -0.49
C VAL A 421 -14.15 -17.37 -0.88
N ASP A 422 -13.68 -16.46 -0.03
CA ASP A 422 -13.57 -15.06 -0.41
C ASP A 422 -12.41 -14.91 -1.40
N LYS A 423 -12.71 -14.33 -2.56
CA LYS A 423 -11.75 -14.06 -3.63
C LYS A 423 -11.69 -12.56 -3.87
N ASP A 424 -10.58 -11.97 -3.48
CA ASP A 424 -10.27 -10.59 -3.83
C ASP A 424 -9.54 -10.61 -5.17
N GLU A 425 -10.10 -9.94 -6.18
CA GLU A 425 -9.49 -9.80 -7.50
C GLU A 425 -9.05 -8.36 -7.72
N PHE A 426 -7.76 -8.19 -8.01
CA PHE A 426 -7.13 -6.90 -8.20
C PHE A 426 -6.49 -6.80 -9.59
N THR A 427 -6.46 -5.58 -10.11
CA THR A 427 -5.69 -5.19 -11.29
C THR A 427 -4.48 -4.35 -10.86
N CYS A 428 -3.28 -4.74 -11.26
CA CYS A 428 -2.06 -3.98 -11.02
C CYS A 428 -2.06 -2.68 -11.83
N VAL A 429 -1.85 -1.57 -11.13
CA VAL A 429 -1.88 -0.24 -11.73
C VAL A 429 -0.45 0.25 -11.97
N THR A 430 0.38 0.16 -10.94
CA THR A 430 1.81 0.49 -11.02
C THR A 430 2.56 -0.03 -9.79
N GLY A 431 3.89 -0.01 -9.82
CA GLY A 431 4.72 -0.14 -8.63
C GLY A 431 6.07 0.55 -8.77
N TYR A 432 6.80 0.66 -7.66
CA TYR A 432 8.17 1.15 -7.62
C TYR A 432 8.95 0.47 -6.49
N LYS A 433 10.29 0.54 -6.55
CA LYS A 433 11.17 -0.01 -5.53
C LYS A 433 11.74 1.10 -4.65
N HIS A 434 11.81 0.88 -3.35
CA HIS A 434 12.46 1.77 -2.39
C HIS A 434 13.05 0.97 -1.25
N ASP A 435 14.34 1.18 -0.96
CA ASP A 435 15.11 0.49 0.09
C ASP A 435 14.96 -1.05 0.08
N GLY A 436 14.93 -1.64 -1.13
CA GLY A 436 14.82 -3.09 -1.32
C GLY A 436 13.40 -3.66 -1.12
N ASN A 437 12.39 -2.82 -0.89
CA ASN A 437 10.98 -3.20 -0.80
C ASN A 437 10.27 -2.84 -2.12
N ASP A 438 9.38 -3.71 -2.56
CA ASP A 438 8.47 -3.46 -3.68
C ASP A 438 7.19 -2.80 -3.15
N PHE A 439 6.87 -1.60 -3.65
CA PHE A 439 5.59 -0.93 -3.44
C PHE A 439 4.73 -1.15 -4.68
N ILE A 440 3.57 -1.76 -4.51
CA ILE A 440 2.68 -2.19 -5.59
C ILE A 440 1.32 -1.56 -5.34
N ILE A 441 0.78 -0.87 -6.34
CA ILE A 441 -0.52 -0.23 -6.28
C ILE A 441 -1.46 -1.04 -7.12
N VAL A 442 -2.53 -1.51 -6.50
CA VAL A 442 -3.53 -2.37 -7.11
C VAL A 442 -4.91 -1.76 -7.00
N ARG A 443 -5.77 -2.03 -7.98
CA ARG A 443 -7.17 -1.62 -7.99
C ARG A 443 -8.06 -2.82 -7.80
N ASP A 444 -8.91 -2.78 -6.80
CA ASP A 444 -9.92 -3.81 -6.56
C ASP A 444 -10.97 -3.82 -7.68
N ASN A 445 -11.30 -5.00 -8.21
CA ASN A 445 -12.17 -5.11 -9.38
C ASN A 445 -13.64 -4.83 -9.06
N LEU A 446 -14.08 -5.05 -7.81
CA LEU A 446 -15.48 -4.88 -7.39
C LEU A 446 -15.77 -3.45 -6.93
N SER A 447 -15.01 -2.98 -5.95
CA SER A 447 -15.14 -1.66 -5.33
C SER A 447 -14.50 -0.55 -6.15
N ARG A 448 -13.58 -0.89 -7.08
CA ARG A 448 -12.72 0.04 -7.82
C ARG A 448 -11.75 0.84 -6.95
N GLN A 449 -11.64 0.52 -5.67
CA GLN A 449 -10.75 1.19 -4.72
C GLN A 449 -9.27 0.85 -5.00
N LEU A 450 -8.39 1.81 -4.77
CA LEU A 450 -6.94 1.62 -4.81
C LEU A 450 -6.41 1.13 -3.45
N HIS A 451 -5.45 0.21 -3.49
CA HIS A 451 -4.76 -0.34 -2.33
C HIS A 451 -3.25 -0.27 -2.54
N CYS A 452 -2.52 -0.03 -1.45
CA CYS A 452 -1.07 -0.13 -1.44
C CYS A 452 -0.66 -1.49 -0.90
N ILE A 453 0.23 -2.18 -1.61
CA ILE A 453 0.83 -3.43 -1.19
C ILE A 453 2.33 -3.21 -1.06
N THR A 454 2.90 -3.55 0.09
CA THR A 454 4.35 -3.68 0.21
C THR A 454 4.75 -5.13 0.21
N TYR A 455 5.76 -5.47 -0.58
CA TYR A 455 6.31 -6.80 -0.67
C TYR A 455 7.83 -6.79 -0.41
N ILE A 456 8.26 -7.64 0.53
CA ILE A 456 9.67 -7.76 0.91
C ILE A 456 10.20 -9.09 0.38
N SER A 457 10.51 -9.12 -0.92
CA SER A 457 11.02 -10.30 -1.65
C SER A 457 12.38 -10.80 -1.14
N SER A 458 13.23 -9.87 -0.70
CA SER A 458 14.64 -10.14 -0.36
C SER A 458 14.88 -10.67 1.05
N ARG A 459 13.87 -10.64 1.94
CA ARG A 459 14.06 -11.02 3.36
C ARG A 459 13.13 -12.14 3.82
N ILE A 460 11.81 -11.98 3.64
CA ILE A 460 10.81 -12.82 4.33
C ILE A 460 9.56 -13.14 3.49
N ASN A 461 9.52 -12.78 2.20
CA ASN A 461 8.32 -12.90 1.34
C ASN A 461 7.05 -12.37 2.03
N LEU A 462 7.22 -11.29 2.79
CA LEU A 462 6.14 -10.67 3.54
C LEU A 462 5.43 -9.68 2.64
N LEU A 463 4.15 -9.93 2.45
CA LEU A 463 3.23 -9.01 1.80
C LEU A 463 2.35 -8.35 2.85
N ARG A 464 2.24 -7.04 2.78
CA ARG A 464 1.28 -6.26 3.57
C ARG A 464 0.40 -5.43 2.66
N LEU A 465 -0.89 -5.46 2.91
CA LEU A 465 -1.89 -4.68 2.18
C LEU A 465 -2.42 -3.57 3.08
N TYR A 466 -2.56 -2.38 2.52
CA TYR A 466 -2.98 -1.16 3.21
C TYR A 466 -4.15 -0.52 2.47
N ASP A 467 -5.18 -0.17 3.22
CA ASP A 467 -6.42 0.43 2.71
C ASP A 467 -6.40 1.94 2.92
N ARG A 468 -6.58 2.72 1.84
CA ARG A 468 -6.67 4.19 1.88
C ARG A 468 -5.45 4.89 2.52
N VAL A 469 -4.26 4.33 2.30
CA VAL A 469 -2.98 4.92 2.74
C VAL A 469 -2.20 5.37 1.51
N SER A 470 -1.55 6.54 1.60
CA SER A 470 -0.58 6.96 0.59
C SER A 470 0.51 5.90 0.46
N CYS A 471 0.78 5.44 -0.77
CA CYS A 471 1.74 4.38 -1.04
C CYS A 471 3.17 4.94 -1.12
N ASP A 472 3.61 5.59 -0.06
CA ASP A 472 4.98 6.05 0.16
C ASP A 472 5.55 5.45 1.46
N HIS A 473 6.88 5.38 1.56
CA HIS A 473 7.53 4.73 2.69
C HIS A 473 7.19 5.34 4.07
N ILE A 474 6.93 6.64 4.18
CA ILE A 474 6.63 7.31 5.46
C ILE A 474 5.21 6.95 5.89
N SER A 475 4.25 7.10 4.97
CA SER A 475 2.83 6.82 5.25
C SER A 475 2.59 5.35 5.57
N VAL A 476 3.21 4.44 4.81
CA VAL A 476 3.05 3.00 5.03
C VAL A 476 3.70 2.53 6.34
N ASN A 477 4.84 3.10 6.74
CA ASN A 477 5.52 2.74 7.99
C ASN A 477 4.78 3.26 9.24
N SER A 478 3.91 4.27 9.09
CA SER A 478 3.10 4.82 10.18
C SER A 478 1.68 4.24 10.23
N ALA A 479 1.29 3.43 9.24
CA ALA A 479 -0.03 2.81 9.15
C ALA A 479 -0.02 1.33 9.57
N ASN A 480 -1.17 0.85 10.02
CA ASN A 480 -1.39 -0.57 10.27
C ASN A 480 -1.90 -1.26 8.99
N PRO A 481 -1.33 -2.41 8.59
CA PRO A 481 -1.81 -3.16 7.43
C PRO A 481 -3.16 -3.82 7.74
N SER A 482 -4.05 -3.85 6.75
CA SER A 482 -5.33 -4.55 6.84
C SER A 482 -5.17 -6.06 6.63
N LEU A 483 -4.14 -6.48 5.89
CA LEU A 483 -3.77 -7.87 5.72
C LEU A 483 -2.25 -8.01 5.69
N THR A 484 -1.75 -9.04 6.37
CA THR A 484 -0.34 -9.45 6.32
C THR A 484 -0.27 -10.92 5.92
N LEU A 485 0.49 -11.24 4.87
CA LEU A 485 0.68 -12.58 4.35
C LEU A 485 2.16 -12.91 4.30
N ASN A 486 2.53 -14.08 4.82
CA ASN A 486 3.87 -14.63 4.69
C ASN A 486 3.83 -15.80 3.70
N PHE A 487 4.36 -15.59 2.50
CA PHE A 487 4.37 -16.58 1.44
C PHE A 487 5.62 -17.45 1.52
N SER A 488 5.61 -18.40 2.45
CA SER A 488 6.66 -19.40 2.59
C SER A 488 6.06 -20.79 2.39
N SER A 489 6.07 -21.29 1.15
CA SER A 489 5.96 -22.73 0.89
C SER A 489 6.58 -23.14 -0.47
N THR A 490 7.91 -23.17 -0.56
CA THR A 490 8.57 -24.15 -1.42
C THR A 490 8.82 -25.44 -0.61
N ASP A 491 8.71 -26.61 -1.24
CA ASP A 491 8.97 -27.91 -0.60
C ASP A 491 10.41 -28.02 -0.05
N SER A 492 11.36 -27.25 -0.57
CA SER A 492 12.73 -27.10 -0.06
C SER A 492 13.24 -25.67 -0.28
N SER A 493 14.01 -25.14 0.68
CA SER A 493 14.60 -23.79 0.62
C SER A 493 16.09 -23.82 0.93
N ILE A 494 16.87 -22.94 0.31
CA ILE A 494 18.29 -22.75 0.54
C ILE A 494 18.47 -21.56 1.48
N LEU A 495 19.14 -21.77 2.63
CA LEU A 495 19.33 -20.75 3.66
C LEU A 495 20.82 -20.49 3.93
N MET A 496 21.21 -19.22 3.87
CA MET A 496 22.48 -18.71 4.38
C MET A 496 22.23 -17.78 5.57
N VAL A 497 23.01 -17.95 6.64
CA VAL A 497 22.98 -17.08 7.82
C VAL A 497 24.31 -16.34 7.91
N LEU A 498 24.26 -15.02 7.84
CA LEU A 498 25.44 -14.15 7.88
C LEU A 498 25.54 -13.47 9.24
N ALA A 499 26.75 -13.34 9.75
CA ALA A 499 26.97 -12.47 10.90
C ALA A 499 26.96 -11.00 10.47
N LYS A 500 26.51 -10.11 11.36
CA LYS A 500 26.55 -8.66 11.12
C LYS A 500 27.90 -8.19 10.57
N ASN A 501 27.84 -7.32 9.56
CA ASN A 501 29.00 -6.76 8.84
C ASN A 501 29.82 -7.78 8.02
N THR A 502 29.24 -8.93 7.66
CA THR A 502 29.90 -9.83 6.70
C THR A 502 29.97 -9.14 5.33
N ASP A 503 31.18 -9.06 4.76
CA ASP A 503 31.40 -8.54 3.42
C ASP A 503 31.01 -9.60 2.37
N LEU A 504 29.88 -9.36 1.70
CA LEU A 504 29.38 -10.26 0.65
C LEU A 504 30.22 -10.25 -0.63
N SER A 505 31.05 -9.22 -0.85
CA SER A 505 31.89 -9.18 -2.06
C SER A 505 32.94 -10.29 -2.07
N GLU A 506 33.37 -10.75 -0.89
CA GLU A 506 34.27 -11.89 -0.75
C GLU A 506 33.63 -13.21 -1.20
N TYR A 507 32.30 -13.28 -1.29
CA TYR A 507 31.53 -14.48 -1.62
C TYR A 507 30.72 -14.34 -2.93
N GLU A 508 31.01 -13.31 -3.74
CA GLU A 508 30.24 -12.94 -4.94
C GLU A 508 29.95 -14.16 -5.84
N LEU A 509 30.98 -14.92 -6.25
CA LEU A 509 30.79 -16.08 -7.12
C LEU A 509 29.92 -17.18 -6.48
N ALA A 510 30.10 -17.44 -5.19
CA ALA A 510 29.34 -18.47 -4.46
C ALA A 510 27.86 -18.11 -4.39
N VAL A 511 27.57 -16.88 -3.95
CA VAL A 511 26.20 -16.35 -3.81
C VAL A 511 25.50 -16.28 -5.17
N ASP A 512 26.17 -15.74 -6.21
CA ASP A 512 25.61 -15.65 -7.56
C ASP A 512 25.28 -17.03 -8.15
N SER A 513 26.13 -18.03 -7.88
CA SER A 513 25.92 -19.41 -8.34
C SER A 513 24.68 -20.04 -7.73
N ILE A 514 24.41 -19.77 -6.45
CA ILE A 514 23.24 -20.29 -5.72
C ILE A 514 21.98 -19.53 -6.14
N GLU A 515 22.07 -18.21 -6.33
CA GLU A 515 20.94 -17.42 -6.84
C GLU A 515 20.54 -17.89 -8.24
N CYS A 516 21.49 -18.05 -9.15
CA CYS A 516 21.24 -18.57 -10.48
C CYS A 516 20.63 -19.98 -10.45
N TYR A 517 21.20 -20.89 -9.65
CA TYR A 517 20.67 -22.24 -9.45
C TYR A 517 19.24 -22.24 -8.95
N SER A 518 18.92 -21.37 -8.00
CA SER A 518 17.60 -21.26 -7.40
C SER A 518 16.56 -20.80 -8.42
N ARG A 519 16.91 -19.85 -9.30
CA ARG A 519 16.08 -19.45 -10.45
C ARG A 519 15.87 -20.58 -11.46
N ILE A 520 16.89 -21.41 -11.70
CA ILE A 520 16.81 -22.55 -12.64
C ILE A 520 15.88 -23.65 -12.10
N GLN A 521 16.06 -24.04 -10.84
CA GLN A 521 15.36 -25.19 -10.25
C GLN A 521 14.08 -24.81 -9.49
N ASN A 522 13.76 -23.52 -9.44
CA ASN A 522 12.63 -22.96 -8.70
C ASN A 522 12.71 -23.24 -7.19
N TYR A 523 13.90 -23.08 -6.60
CA TYR A 523 14.08 -23.05 -5.15
C TYR A 523 13.99 -21.63 -4.61
N GLN A 524 13.57 -21.50 -3.36
CA GLN A 524 13.70 -20.26 -2.63
C GLN A 524 15.13 -20.15 -2.06
N PHE A 525 15.82 -19.04 -2.33
CA PHE A 525 17.12 -18.73 -1.75
C PHE A 525 17.00 -17.55 -0.79
N ILE A 526 17.47 -17.74 0.44
CA ILE A 526 17.28 -16.82 1.55
C ILE A 526 18.63 -16.55 2.18
N ILE A 527 18.94 -15.27 2.37
CA ILE A 527 20.10 -14.81 3.11
C ILE A 527 19.57 -13.94 4.26
N VAL A 528 19.97 -14.25 5.49
CA VAL A 528 19.53 -13.51 6.69
C VAL A 528 20.72 -13.04 7.52
N ASP A 529 20.55 -11.93 8.25
CA ASP A 529 21.49 -11.48 9.27
C ASP A 529 21.16 -12.19 10.60
N ASP A 530 22.18 -12.72 11.27
CA ASP A 530 22.03 -13.42 12.55
C ASP A 530 21.55 -12.53 13.70
N GLN A 531 21.62 -11.21 13.56
CA GLN A 531 21.14 -10.23 14.55
C GLN A 531 19.66 -9.90 14.45
N ASP A 532 18.98 -10.29 13.37
CA ASP A 532 17.54 -10.07 13.20
C ASP A 532 16.69 -11.06 14.03
N PHE A 533 17.34 -12.00 14.74
CA PHE A 533 16.71 -13.08 15.50
C PHE A 533 17.11 -13.03 16.98
N GLU A 534 16.16 -13.41 17.83
CA GLU A 534 16.38 -13.52 19.28
C GLU A 534 17.16 -14.80 19.60
N CYS A 535 18.47 -14.78 19.37
CA CYS A 535 19.39 -15.88 19.64
C CYS A 535 20.49 -15.46 20.61
N GLU A 536 20.54 -16.06 21.81
CA GLU A 536 21.46 -15.67 22.89
C GLU A 536 22.92 -16.09 22.69
N GLN A 537 23.21 -16.95 21.70
CA GLN A 537 24.54 -17.51 21.53
C GLN A 537 25.55 -16.41 21.16
N LYS A 538 26.76 -16.45 21.71
CA LYS A 538 27.79 -15.40 21.45
C LYS A 538 28.61 -15.73 20.21
N ASP A 539 29.04 -16.97 20.07
CA ASP A 539 29.71 -17.51 18.90
C ASP A 539 28.74 -17.56 17.71
N LYS A 540 29.08 -16.84 16.64
CA LYS A 540 28.29 -16.80 15.40
C LYS A 540 28.06 -18.19 14.79
N PHE A 541 29.00 -19.11 14.98
CA PHE A 541 28.90 -20.47 14.47
C PHE A 541 27.87 -21.31 15.22
N PHE A 542 27.55 -20.98 16.47
CA PHE A 542 26.43 -21.59 17.19
C PHE A 542 25.12 -20.86 16.93
N ARG A 543 25.16 -19.52 16.86
CA ARG A 543 23.99 -18.67 16.64
C ARG A 543 23.26 -19.01 15.33
N ARG A 544 23.99 -19.35 14.26
CA ARG A 544 23.39 -19.78 12.99
C ARG A 544 22.43 -20.97 13.13
N HIS A 545 22.72 -21.92 14.02
CA HIS A 545 21.83 -23.08 14.22
C HIS A 545 20.54 -22.71 14.96
N CYS A 546 20.58 -21.71 15.86
CA CYS A 546 19.40 -21.11 16.45
C CYS A 546 18.54 -20.42 15.38
N VAL A 547 19.16 -19.63 14.49
CA VAL A 547 18.46 -18.97 13.38
C VAL A 547 17.79 -20.00 12.45
N VAL A 548 18.52 -21.06 12.08
CA VAL A 548 17.95 -22.14 11.25
C VAL A 548 16.78 -22.82 11.97
N ALA A 549 16.87 -23.06 13.28
CA ALA A 549 15.77 -23.63 14.06
C ALA A 549 14.53 -22.72 14.11
N GLN A 550 14.70 -21.40 14.25
CA GLN A 550 13.60 -20.44 14.23
C GLN A 550 12.95 -20.30 12.84
N LEU A 551 13.72 -20.49 11.77
CA LEU A 551 13.23 -20.41 10.39
C LEU A 551 12.62 -21.72 9.88
N LEU A 552 13.03 -22.87 10.42
CA LEU A 552 12.59 -24.20 9.98
C LEU A 552 11.06 -24.38 9.93
N PRO A 553 10.26 -23.87 10.90
CA PRO A 553 8.79 -23.97 10.86
C PRO A 553 8.13 -23.41 9.60
N PHE A 554 8.79 -22.49 8.87
CA PHE A 554 8.23 -21.85 7.67
C PHE A 554 8.46 -22.66 6.39
N PHE A 555 9.28 -23.72 6.42
CA PHE A 555 9.63 -24.52 5.24
C PHE A 555 9.35 -26.00 5.49
N LYS A 556 9.25 -26.81 4.43
CA LYS A 556 9.19 -28.27 4.59
C LYS A 556 10.59 -28.86 4.81
N THR A 557 11.55 -28.35 4.07
CA THR A 557 12.97 -28.69 4.19
C THR A 557 13.83 -27.44 4.01
N ILE A 558 14.87 -27.27 4.82
CA ILE A 558 15.94 -26.29 4.62
C ILE A 558 17.21 -27.04 4.24
N ILE A 559 17.94 -26.56 3.23
CA ILE A 559 19.37 -26.81 3.11
C ILE A 559 20.13 -25.59 3.62
N PHE A 560 20.83 -25.76 4.73
CA PHE A 560 21.70 -24.74 5.28
C PHE A 560 23.04 -24.76 4.52
N LEU A 561 23.58 -23.59 4.18
CA LEU A 561 24.87 -23.43 3.50
C LEU A 561 25.68 -22.27 4.10
N ASP A 562 27.00 -22.46 4.21
CA ASP A 562 27.95 -21.37 4.42
C ASP A 562 28.12 -20.53 3.15
N ALA A 563 28.48 -19.25 3.34
CA ALA A 563 28.60 -18.27 2.26
C ALA A 563 29.70 -18.61 1.24
N ASP A 564 30.67 -19.45 1.59
CA ASP A 564 31.74 -19.93 0.69
C ASP A 564 31.40 -21.25 -0.02
N VAL A 565 30.14 -21.70 0.00
CA VAL A 565 29.68 -22.83 -0.79
C VAL A 565 29.08 -22.34 -2.10
N GLY A 566 29.59 -22.82 -3.24
CA GLY A 566 29.06 -22.51 -4.56
C GLY A 566 28.48 -23.73 -5.27
N ILE A 567 27.52 -23.51 -6.17
CA ILE A 567 26.99 -24.53 -7.07
C ILE A 567 27.94 -24.66 -8.25
N VAL A 568 28.42 -25.87 -8.55
CA VAL A 568 29.17 -26.12 -9.79
C VAL A 568 28.32 -26.80 -10.85
N ASN A 569 27.28 -27.53 -10.45
CA ASN A 569 26.42 -28.29 -11.36
C ASN A 569 24.94 -27.96 -11.14
N PRO A 570 24.35 -27.05 -11.93
CA PRO A 570 22.96 -26.62 -11.75
C PRO A 570 21.93 -27.67 -12.19
N LYS A 571 22.36 -28.80 -12.76
CA LYS A 571 21.46 -29.89 -13.20
C LYS A 571 21.11 -30.86 -12.08
N LYS A 572 21.91 -30.94 -11.02
CA LYS A 572 21.62 -31.78 -9.85
C LYS A 572 20.59 -31.13 -8.95
N ARG A 573 19.82 -31.96 -8.23
CA ARG A 573 18.74 -31.50 -7.37
C ARG A 573 19.04 -31.78 -5.90
N ILE A 574 18.51 -30.96 -5.00
CA ILE A 574 18.64 -31.18 -3.55
C ILE A 574 17.89 -32.46 -3.17
N GLU A 575 16.77 -32.77 -3.82
CA GLU A 575 16.00 -33.97 -3.55
C GLU A 575 16.78 -35.26 -3.81
N ASP A 576 17.82 -35.24 -4.67
CA ASP A 576 18.69 -36.41 -4.93
C ASP A 576 19.43 -36.89 -3.65
N PHE A 577 19.55 -36.01 -2.66
CA PHE A 577 20.23 -36.25 -1.38
C PHE A 577 19.25 -36.38 -0.21
N GLN A 578 17.96 -36.13 -0.42
CA GLN A 578 16.93 -36.25 0.61
C GLN A 578 16.40 -37.68 0.68
N LYS A 579 16.17 -38.18 1.90
CA LYS A 579 15.47 -39.45 2.10
C LYS A 579 14.37 -39.31 3.15
N PRO A 580 13.14 -39.80 2.90
CA PRO A 580 11.98 -39.60 3.78
C PRO A 580 12.13 -40.18 5.21
N GLU A 581 13.05 -41.11 5.43
CA GLU A 581 13.34 -41.71 6.73
C GLU A 581 14.12 -40.78 7.68
N PHE A 582 14.89 -39.83 7.13
CA PHE A 582 15.75 -38.93 7.91
C PHE A 582 15.10 -37.56 8.08
N ASP A 583 15.21 -36.99 9.27
CA ASP A 583 14.74 -35.64 9.59
C ASP A 583 15.88 -34.62 9.44
N ILE A 584 17.14 -35.04 9.65
CA ILE A 584 18.34 -34.24 9.39
C ILE A 584 19.46 -35.08 8.80
N ILE A 585 20.17 -34.52 7.81
CA ILE A 585 21.25 -35.16 7.07
C ILE A 585 22.48 -34.27 7.17
N PHE A 586 23.53 -34.81 7.78
CA PHE A 586 24.88 -34.26 7.81
C PHE A 586 25.78 -35.02 6.83
N TYR A 587 27.02 -34.57 6.70
CA TYR A 587 28.03 -35.28 5.94
C TYR A 587 29.41 -35.21 6.59
N ASP A 588 30.20 -36.23 6.32
CA ASP A 588 31.59 -36.27 6.70
C ASP A 588 32.43 -35.37 5.78
N ARG A 589 33.19 -34.45 6.37
CA ARG A 589 34.16 -33.62 5.65
C ARG A 589 35.26 -34.48 5.06
N PHE A 590 35.77 -34.13 3.88
CA PHE A 590 36.55 -35.08 3.08
C PHE A 590 37.97 -35.36 3.59
N TYR A 591 38.62 -34.45 4.34
CA TYR A 591 40.05 -34.55 4.68
C TYR A 591 40.41 -34.82 6.16
N ASN A 592 39.41 -34.89 7.04
CA ASN A 592 39.55 -35.18 8.47
C ASN A 592 38.34 -36.01 8.94
N TRP A 593 38.15 -36.24 10.24
CA TRP A 593 37.01 -37.03 10.76
C TRP A 593 35.86 -36.15 11.24
N GLU A 594 35.82 -34.93 10.75
CA GLU A 594 34.83 -33.91 11.09
C GLU A 594 33.50 -34.21 10.40
N ILE A 595 32.40 -34.17 11.15
CA ILE A 595 31.06 -33.95 10.61
C ILE A 595 30.98 -32.45 10.28
N ALA A 596 30.89 -32.11 8.99
CA ALA A 596 30.85 -30.73 8.57
C ALA A 596 29.52 -30.08 8.96
N LEU A 597 29.59 -28.89 9.54
CA LEU A 597 28.43 -28.06 9.88
C LEU A 597 28.26 -26.82 9.02
N GLY A 598 29.16 -26.60 8.07
CA GLY A 598 28.96 -25.58 7.02
C GLY A 598 27.81 -25.90 6.06
N SER A 599 27.20 -27.09 6.16
CA SER A 599 25.95 -27.41 5.51
C SER A 599 25.26 -28.63 6.11
N TYR A 600 23.93 -28.67 6.06
CA TYR A 600 23.11 -29.84 6.35
C TYR A 600 21.73 -29.67 5.71
N ILE A 601 21.05 -30.79 5.44
CA ILE A 601 19.66 -30.80 4.98
C ILE A 601 18.78 -31.16 6.18
N VAL A 602 17.76 -30.35 6.47
CA VAL A 602 16.91 -30.51 7.64
C VAL A 602 15.43 -30.34 7.29
N ARG A 603 14.60 -31.30 7.70
CA ARG A 603 13.16 -31.28 7.54
C ARG A 603 12.48 -30.66 8.74
N ASN A 604 11.37 -29.99 8.49
CA ASN A 604 10.54 -29.39 9.52
C ASN A 604 9.79 -30.49 10.30
N THR A 605 10.41 -30.88 11.40
CA THR A 605 9.87 -31.79 12.40
C THR A 605 10.24 -31.23 13.78
N GLN A 606 9.45 -31.55 14.80
CA GLN A 606 9.77 -31.15 16.15
C GLN A 606 11.16 -31.67 16.58
N PHE A 607 11.51 -32.90 16.17
CA PHE A 607 12.83 -33.48 16.41
C PHE A 607 13.97 -32.62 15.88
N SER A 608 13.84 -32.12 14.64
CA SER A 608 14.85 -31.27 14.02
C SER A 608 15.00 -29.91 14.71
N ILE A 609 13.87 -29.28 15.06
CA ILE A 609 13.84 -27.99 15.76
C ILE A 609 14.54 -28.15 17.11
N ASP A 610 14.12 -29.14 17.91
CA ASP A 610 14.71 -29.41 19.23
C ASP A 610 16.20 -29.72 19.13
N LEU A 611 16.61 -30.54 18.15
CA LEU A 611 18.02 -30.90 17.96
C LEU A 611 18.88 -29.68 17.64
N LEU A 612 18.43 -28.79 16.75
CA LEU A 612 19.16 -27.58 16.38
C LEU A 612 19.18 -26.55 17.51
N THR A 613 18.07 -26.37 18.22
CA THR A 613 17.99 -25.49 19.40
C THR A 613 18.89 -25.99 20.53
N ASP A 614 18.87 -27.29 20.83
CA ASP A 614 19.75 -27.91 21.83
C ASP A 614 21.22 -27.79 21.42
N PHE A 615 21.52 -27.96 20.13
CA PHE A 615 22.88 -27.83 19.62
C PHE A 615 23.38 -26.39 19.68
N ALA A 616 22.57 -25.41 19.29
CA ALA A 616 22.89 -23.98 19.44
C ALA A 616 23.20 -23.65 20.91
N ASN A 617 22.39 -24.16 21.84
CA ASN A 617 22.58 -23.98 23.28
C ASN A 617 23.77 -24.78 23.85
N TYR A 618 24.33 -25.72 23.10
CA TYR A 618 25.52 -26.47 23.48
C TYR A 618 26.77 -25.58 23.59
N GLU A 619 26.74 -24.35 23.05
CA GLU A 619 27.78 -23.33 23.27
C GLU A 619 28.10 -23.18 24.77
N LYS A 620 27.08 -23.22 25.63
CA LYS A 620 27.20 -23.07 27.10
C LYS A 620 27.96 -24.25 27.76
N LYS A 621 28.19 -25.35 27.03
CA LYS A 621 28.85 -26.59 27.50
C LYS A 621 30.23 -26.82 26.86
N LEU A 622 30.74 -25.88 26.08
CA LEU A 622 32.05 -25.99 25.44
C LEU A 622 33.20 -26.06 26.47
N PRO A 623 34.27 -26.82 26.18
CA PRO A 623 35.44 -26.82 27.04
C PRO A 623 36.18 -25.49 26.93
N LYS A 624 36.90 -25.11 28.00
CA LYS A 624 37.74 -23.89 28.00
C LYS A 624 39.00 -24.01 27.11
N SER A 625 39.27 -25.20 26.56
CA SER A 625 40.38 -25.51 25.65
C SER A 625 40.04 -25.14 24.21
N PHE A 626 40.99 -25.30 23.28
CA PHE A 626 40.73 -25.04 21.86
C PHE A 626 39.72 -26.04 21.31
N HIS A 627 38.50 -25.62 20.96
CA HIS A 627 37.40 -26.57 20.74
C HIS A 627 36.89 -26.66 19.29
N GLY A 628 37.40 -25.82 18.38
CA GLY A 628 37.01 -25.85 16.96
C GLY A 628 35.56 -25.47 16.70
N THR A 629 35.01 -24.56 17.51
CA THR A 629 33.62 -24.04 17.44
C THR A 629 32.58 -25.17 17.39
N ASP A 630 31.54 -24.99 16.60
CA ASP A 630 30.45 -25.91 16.33
C ASP A 630 30.93 -27.22 15.67
N ASN A 631 31.79 -27.15 14.65
CA ASN A 631 32.34 -28.32 13.95
C ASN A 631 33.01 -29.32 14.92
N GLY A 632 33.77 -28.84 15.90
CA GLY A 632 34.34 -29.71 16.93
C GLY A 632 33.29 -30.24 17.92
N ALA A 633 32.33 -29.39 18.31
CA ALA A 633 31.34 -29.71 19.34
C ALA A 633 30.29 -30.73 18.90
N VAL A 634 29.90 -30.72 17.61
CA VAL A 634 28.83 -31.58 17.07
C VAL A 634 29.07 -33.07 17.31
N HIS A 635 30.33 -33.48 17.33
CA HIS A 635 30.73 -34.88 17.54
C HIS A 635 30.24 -35.40 18.89
N LEU A 636 30.64 -34.75 19.99
CA LEU A 636 30.24 -35.19 21.33
C LEU A 636 28.75 -34.95 21.58
N PHE A 637 28.18 -33.87 21.04
CA PHE A 637 26.75 -33.60 21.12
C PHE A 637 25.92 -34.72 20.48
N LEU A 638 26.18 -35.04 19.21
CA LEU A 638 25.47 -36.10 18.49
C LEU A 638 25.75 -37.46 19.12
N ALA A 639 26.98 -37.75 19.54
CA ALA A 639 27.31 -39.02 20.17
C ALA A 639 26.51 -39.26 21.46
N LYS A 640 26.40 -38.25 22.34
CA LYS A 640 25.57 -38.32 23.56
C LYS A 640 24.07 -38.37 23.24
N ARG A 641 23.63 -37.73 22.14
CA ARG A 641 22.22 -37.73 21.71
C ARG A 641 21.79 -39.08 21.12
N ILE A 642 22.65 -39.69 20.30
CA ILE A 642 22.40 -40.96 19.61
C ILE A 642 22.57 -42.15 20.58
N PHE A 643 23.56 -42.08 21.47
CA PHE A 643 23.90 -43.17 22.39
C PHE A 643 23.94 -42.68 23.85
N PRO A 644 22.78 -42.40 24.47
CA PRO A 644 22.74 -41.86 25.83
C PRO A 644 23.34 -42.81 26.89
N ASP A 645 23.29 -44.12 26.64
CA ASP A 645 23.78 -45.15 27.56
C ASP A 645 25.28 -45.48 27.39
N VAL A 646 25.94 -44.91 26.38
CA VAL A 646 27.37 -45.17 26.10
C VAL A 646 28.24 -44.10 26.76
N SER A 647 29.23 -44.52 27.54
CA SER A 647 30.21 -43.58 28.12
C SER A 647 31.17 -43.04 27.05
N PHE A 648 31.23 -41.71 26.92
CA PHE A 648 32.19 -40.96 26.10
C PHE A 648 33.28 -40.26 26.93
N GLU A 649 33.38 -40.57 28.22
CA GLU A 649 34.26 -39.89 29.19
C GLU A 649 35.70 -39.72 28.68
N HIS A 650 36.30 -40.77 28.13
CA HIS A 650 37.68 -40.71 27.64
C HIS A 650 37.87 -39.73 26.48
N CYS A 651 36.89 -39.64 25.56
CA CYS A 651 36.94 -38.69 24.46
C CYS A 651 36.67 -37.26 24.97
N GLU A 652 35.78 -37.09 25.95
CA GLU A 652 35.47 -35.81 26.59
C GLU A 652 36.66 -35.24 27.38
N VAL A 653 37.44 -36.10 28.05
CA VAL A 653 38.71 -35.71 28.70
C VAL A 653 39.69 -35.17 27.65
N MET A 654 39.80 -35.83 26.49
CA MET A 654 40.66 -35.35 25.41
C MET A 654 40.16 -34.02 24.82
N TYR A 655 38.86 -33.86 24.63
CA TYR A 655 38.26 -32.62 24.15
C TYR A 655 38.56 -31.44 25.08
N ASN A 656 38.58 -31.68 26.39
CA ASN A 656 38.96 -30.68 27.40
C ASN A 656 40.46 -30.32 27.42
N LYS A 657 41.29 -30.98 26.60
CA LYS A 657 42.76 -30.82 26.56
C LYS A 657 43.30 -30.42 25.20
N THR A 658 42.44 -30.24 24.21
CA THR A 658 42.79 -29.81 22.85
C THR A 658 43.48 -28.45 22.86
N GLY A 659 44.65 -28.34 22.20
CA GLY A 659 45.40 -27.08 22.09
C GLY A 659 45.37 -26.46 20.70
N PHE A 660 45.21 -27.29 19.66
CA PHE A 660 45.27 -26.92 18.25
C PHE A 660 44.57 -27.99 17.40
N TYR A 661 44.43 -27.76 16.09
CA TYR A 661 43.69 -28.64 15.18
C TYR A 661 44.11 -30.11 15.23
N GLN A 662 45.39 -30.42 15.37
CA GLN A 662 45.83 -31.82 15.41
C GLN A 662 45.35 -32.56 16.67
N ASP A 663 45.18 -31.86 17.79
CA ASP A 663 44.59 -32.45 19.01
C ASP A 663 43.07 -32.60 18.82
N LEU A 664 42.42 -31.61 18.18
CA LEU A 664 41.00 -31.67 17.86
C LEU A 664 40.69 -32.88 16.97
N PHE A 665 41.46 -33.10 15.91
CA PHE A 665 41.33 -34.27 15.04
C PHE A 665 41.55 -35.60 15.77
N THR A 666 42.40 -35.61 16.81
CA THR A 666 42.60 -36.80 17.67
C THR A 666 41.33 -37.10 18.48
N TYR A 667 40.68 -36.06 19.00
CA TYR A 667 39.39 -36.19 19.68
C TYR A 667 38.27 -36.61 18.72
N GLU A 668 38.19 -36.03 17.53
CA GLU A 668 37.23 -36.41 16.49
C GLU A 668 37.39 -37.90 16.13
N ALA A 669 38.63 -38.37 15.93
CA ALA A 669 38.92 -39.78 15.70
C ALA A 669 38.41 -40.68 16.84
N CYS A 670 38.48 -40.23 18.11
CA CYS A 670 37.94 -40.95 19.27
C CYS A 670 36.44 -41.15 19.17
N ILE A 671 35.71 -40.06 18.94
CA ILE A 671 34.25 -40.09 18.86
C ILE A 671 33.81 -40.89 17.64
N ARG A 672 34.43 -40.66 16.48
CA ARG A 672 34.08 -41.37 15.23
C ARG A 672 34.39 -42.87 15.30
N ALA A 673 35.46 -43.27 15.98
CA ALA A 673 35.72 -44.69 16.25
C ALA A 673 34.61 -45.35 17.10
N LYS A 674 34.01 -44.61 18.04
CA LYS A 674 32.87 -45.09 18.84
C LYS A 674 31.54 -45.09 18.08
N LEU A 675 31.30 -44.08 17.22
CA LEU A 675 30.11 -44.04 16.36
C LEU A 675 30.13 -45.12 15.27
N GLY A 676 31.33 -45.53 14.84
CA GLY A 676 31.55 -46.54 13.82
C GLY A 676 31.29 -46.05 12.39
N VAL A 677 31.20 -46.99 11.45
CA VAL A 677 31.03 -46.72 10.00
C VAL A 677 29.57 -46.59 9.56
N LYS A 678 28.63 -46.62 10.52
CA LYS A 678 27.19 -46.51 10.26
C LYS A 678 26.88 -45.07 9.85
N THR A 679 26.02 -44.92 8.86
CA THR A 679 25.58 -43.62 8.32
C THR A 679 24.17 -43.26 8.77
N ASP A 680 23.42 -44.21 9.31
CA ASP A 680 22.01 -44.08 9.71
C ASP A 680 21.90 -44.23 11.22
N PHE A 681 21.34 -43.23 11.88
CA PHE A 681 21.11 -43.19 13.32
C PHE A 681 19.64 -42.90 13.63
N GLY A 682 18.72 -43.53 12.89
CA GLY A 682 17.27 -43.33 13.03
C GLY A 682 16.84 -42.08 12.28
N LYS A 683 16.62 -40.97 13.00
CA LYS A 683 16.21 -39.68 12.40
C LYS A 683 17.37 -38.85 11.85
N ILE A 684 18.60 -39.23 12.15
CA ILE A 684 19.82 -38.53 11.74
C ILE A 684 20.59 -39.40 10.74
N GLN A 685 20.99 -38.81 9.62
CA GLN A 685 21.97 -39.41 8.70
C GLN A 685 23.28 -38.64 8.71
N ILE A 686 24.40 -39.36 8.58
CA ILE A 686 25.73 -38.79 8.32
C ILE A 686 26.26 -39.45 7.04
N MET A 687 26.25 -38.72 5.93
CA MET A 687 26.73 -39.21 4.64
C MET A 687 28.24 -39.44 4.65
N ARG A 688 28.68 -40.47 3.92
CA ARG A 688 30.11 -40.78 3.76
C ARG A 688 30.83 -39.74 2.92
N LYS A 689 32.12 -39.60 3.18
CA LYS A 689 33.06 -38.77 2.41
C LYS A 689 32.92 -39.05 0.92
N GLY A 690 32.89 -37.99 0.10
CA GLY A 690 32.89 -38.07 -1.37
C GLY A 690 31.58 -38.53 -2.00
N ARG A 691 30.51 -38.68 -1.20
CA ARG A 691 29.16 -39.03 -1.67
C ARG A 691 28.10 -38.01 -1.28
N SER A 692 28.48 -36.95 -0.56
CA SER A 692 27.63 -35.82 -0.19
C SER A 692 27.41 -34.84 -1.34
N TRP A 693 26.54 -33.85 -1.13
CA TRP A 693 26.30 -32.76 -2.09
C TRP A 693 27.47 -31.75 -2.17
N ILE A 694 28.29 -31.66 -1.13
CA ILE A 694 29.44 -30.75 -1.04
C ILE A 694 30.75 -31.53 -0.87
N ARG A 695 31.81 -31.02 -1.51
CA ARG A 695 33.22 -31.31 -1.15
C ARG A 695 34.07 -30.04 -1.18
N ASP A 696 35.22 -30.05 -0.53
CA ASP A 696 36.18 -28.94 -0.60
C ASP A 696 36.77 -28.82 -2.03
N ASP A 697 36.92 -27.58 -2.52
CA ASP A 697 37.36 -27.32 -3.89
C ASP A 697 38.84 -27.71 -4.12
N TRP A 698 39.69 -27.39 -3.14
CA TRP A 698 41.14 -27.64 -3.22
C TRP A 698 41.52 -29.10 -3.45
N LEU A 699 40.63 -30.06 -3.17
CA LEU A 699 40.90 -31.50 -3.36
C LEU A 699 41.26 -31.85 -4.79
N TYR A 700 40.59 -31.22 -5.76
CA TYR A 700 40.82 -31.43 -7.20
C TYR A 700 41.26 -30.14 -7.90
N GLY A 701 41.53 -29.08 -7.13
CA GLY A 701 42.00 -27.81 -7.63
C GLY A 701 41.03 -27.13 -8.59
N GLY A 702 39.75 -27.00 -8.25
CA GLY A 702 38.76 -26.41 -9.16
C GLY A 702 38.12 -27.41 -10.13
N LYS A 703 38.73 -28.59 -10.32
CA LYS A 703 38.19 -29.59 -11.25
C LYS A 703 36.95 -30.26 -10.71
N TRP A 704 36.00 -30.55 -11.59
CA TRP A 704 34.73 -31.20 -11.24
C TRP A 704 34.20 -32.09 -12.36
N ASN A 705 33.27 -32.98 -12.01
CA ASN A 705 32.61 -33.87 -12.95
C ASN A 705 31.06 -33.74 -12.87
N PRO A 706 30.35 -33.64 -14.00
CA PRO A 706 28.89 -33.42 -14.00
C PRO A 706 28.04 -34.60 -13.51
N GLU A 707 28.58 -35.82 -13.44
CA GLU A 707 27.87 -36.97 -12.87
C GLU A 707 28.06 -37.05 -11.35
N LEU A 708 29.23 -36.64 -10.85
CA LEU A 708 29.61 -36.80 -9.45
C LEU A 708 29.31 -35.56 -8.62
N ASP A 709 29.76 -34.39 -9.07
CA ASP A 709 29.79 -33.17 -8.26
C ASP A 709 28.50 -32.36 -8.34
N PHE A 710 28.19 -31.67 -7.24
CA PHE A 710 27.06 -30.74 -7.13
C PHE A 710 27.52 -29.36 -6.64
N MET A 711 28.05 -29.28 -5.42
CA MET A 711 28.51 -28.05 -4.79
C MET A 711 29.97 -28.15 -4.37
N LEU A 712 30.68 -27.02 -4.40
CA LEU A 712 32.08 -26.91 -3.97
C LEU A 712 32.17 -25.92 -2.81
N HIS A 713 32.85 -26.34 -1.74
CA HIS A 713 33.15 -25.51 -0.59
C HIS A 713 34.49 -24.80 -0.76
N GLY A 714 34.49 -23.52 -0.41
CA GLY A 714 35.66 -22.68 -0.32
C GLY A 714 35.58 -21.42 -1.17
N TRP A 715 34.61 -21.24 -2.07
CA TRP A 715 34.54 -20.15 -3.07
C TRP A 715 34.54 -18.71 -2.51
N LYS A 716 35.72 -18.29 -2.06
CA LYS A 716 36.06 -16.94 -1.63
C LYS A 716 36.88 -16.26 -2.71
N MET A 717 36.54 -15.02 -3.01
CA MET A 717 37.19 -14.24 -4.06
C MET A 717 38.71 -14.10 -3.81
N SER A 718 39.15 -13.98 -2.55
CA SER A 718 40.59 -13.93 -2.21
C SER A 718 41.36 -15.24 -2.46
N GLN A 719 40.66 -16.37 -2.62
CA GLN A 719 41.24 -17.71 -2.75
C GLN A 719 41.10 -18.27 -4.18
N LEU A 720 40.24 -17.66 -5.01
CA LEU A 720 40.07 -18.02 -6.41
C LEU A 720 41.19 -17.41 -7.26
N ILE A 721 41.95 -18.26 -7.97
CA ILE A 721 43.04 -17.82 -8.84
C ILE A 721 42.76 -18.14 -10.32
N PRO A 722 43.34 -17.36 -11.26
CA PRO A 722 43.17 -17.63 -12.68
C PRO A 722 43.69 -19.00 -13.10
N THR A 723 42.93 -19.70 -13.94
CA THR A 723 43.34 -20.98 -14.51
C THR A 723 44.55 -20.81 -15.44
N PRO A 724 45.68 -21.52 -15.21
CA PRO A 724 46.87 -21.42 -16.05
C PRO A 724 46.58 -21.75 -17.51
N LYS A 725 47.20 -21.07 -18.46
CA LYS A 725 47.04 -21.32 -19.91
C LYS A 725 47.84 -22.55 -20.39
N ILE A 726 47.62 -23.71 -19.74
CA ILE A 726 48.22 -25.00 -20.08
C ILE A 726 47.10 -25.90 -20.63
N ALA A 727 47.38 -26.65 -21.70
CA ALA A 727 46.40 -27.50 -22.38
C ALA A 727 45.95 -28.69 -21.51
N ASN A 728 46.91 -29.40 -20.90
CA ASN A 728 46.65 -30.57 -20.04
C ASN A 728 46.83 -30.21 -18.57
N LEU A 729 45.85 -29.50 -18.01
CA LEU A 729 45.81 -29.23 -16.58
C LEU A 729 45.56 -30.54 -15.84
N LYS A 730 46.53 -31.00 -15.04
CA LYS A 730 46.37 -32.23 -14.25
C LYS A 730 45.43 -32.00 -13.08
N THR A 731 44.69 -33.03 -12.67
CA THR A 731 43.95 -32.99 -11.40
C THR A 731 44.91 -33.35 -10.27
N PHE A 732 45.03 -32.46 -9.29
CA PHE A 732 45.79 -32.71 -8.07
C PHE A 732 45.27 -31.81 -6.93
N PRO A 733 45.46 -32.22 -5.67
CA PRO A 733 45.13 -31.37 -4.54
C PRO A 733 45.98 -30.10 -4.52
N MET A 734 45.34 -28.94 -4.51
CA MET A 734 45.98 -27.63 -4.36
C MET A 734 46.17 -27.26 -2.88
N SER A 735 46.76 -26.10 -2.63
CA SER A 735 46.82 -25.53 -1.28
C SER A 735 45.40 -25.29 -0.76
N ARG A 736 45.18 -25.43 0.55
CA ARG A 736 43.88 -25.20 1.20
C ARG A 736 43.41 -23.74 1.18
N VAL A 737 44.15 -22.85 0.52
CA VAL A 737 43.84 -21.43 0.37
C VAL A 737 43.85 -20.98 -1.10
N SER A 738 43.98 -21.89 -2.07
CA SER A 738 43.94 -21.52 -3.49
C SER A 738 43.40 -22.61 -4.40
N TRP A 739 42.52 -22.23 -5.34
CA TRP A 739 41.97 -23.09 -6.39
C TRP A 739 41.55 -22.27 -7.60
N TYR A 740 41.32 -22.94 -8.73
CA TYR A 740 41.05 -22.28 -10.01
C TYR A 740 39.62 -21.79 -10.14
N TYR A 741 39.47 -20.68 -10.87
CA TYR A 741 38.17 -20.09 -11.18
C TYR A 741 37.37 -21.00 -12.15
N PRO A 742 36.18 -21.49 -11.77
CA PRO A 742 35.44 -22.53 -12.51
C PRO A 742 34.74 -22.03 -13.79
N LEU A 743 34.52 -20.72 -13.90
CA LEU A 743 33.79 -20.09 -15.00
C LEU A 743 34.68 -19.17 -15.85
N VAL A 744 34.28 -18.94 -17.09
CA VAL A 744 34.87 -17.94 -17.97
C VAL A 744 34.01 -16.68 -17.89
N GLY A 745 34.42 -15.72 -17.07
CA GLY A 745 33.68 -14.49 -16.80
C GLY A 745 32.69 -14.62 -15.65
N LYS A 746 31.82 -13.61 -15.50
CA LYS A 746 30.80 -13.55 -14.44
C LYS A 746 29.52 -14.30 -14.85
N LEU A 747 28.75 -14.74 -13.86
CA LEU A 747 27.40 -15.26 -14.07
C LEU A 747 26.45 -14.12 -14.44
N GLU A 748 25.68 -14.32 -15.51
CA GLU A 748 24.66 -13.37 -15.94
C GLU A 748 23.30 -13.78 -15.34
N LEU A 749 22.98 -13.27 -14.14
CA LEU A 749 21.78 -13.66 -13.39
C LEU A 749 20.48 -13.49 -14.17
N GLU A 750 20.40 -12.50 -15.07
CA GLU A 750 19.25 -12.24 -15.94
C GLU A 750 18.95 -13.38 -16.92
N LYS A 751 19.95 -14.20 -17.24
CA LYS A 751 19.81 -15.36 -18.12
C LYS A 751 19.43 -16.64 -17.38
N CYS A 752 19.42 -16.62 -16.04
CA CYS A 752 19.11 -17.78 -15.21
C CYS A 752 17.59 -17.96 -15.08
N GLY A 753 17.09 -19.13 -15.49
CA GLY A 753 15.68 -19.49 -15.37
C GLY A 753 15.44 -20.95 -15.76
N PRO A 754 14.21 -21.47 -15.63
CA PRO A 754 13.90 -22.89 -15.85
C PRO A 754 14.30 -23.42 -17.23
N TRP A 755 14.39 -22.52 -18.22
CA TRP A 755 14.72 -22.83 -19.61
C TRP A 755 16.21 -22.75 -19.93
N ASN A 756 17.04 -22.24 -19.00
CA ASN A 756 18.47 -22.03 -19.24
C ASN A 756 19.31 -22.36 -18.00
N SER A 757 19.84 -23.58 -17.98
CA SER A 757 20.79 -24.06 -16.99
C SER A 757 22.24 -24.07 -17.51
N THR A 758 22.55 -23.31 -18.56
CA THR A 758 23.86 -23.37 -19.23
C THR A 758 24.77 -22.28 -18.69
N TRP A 759 25.93 -22.66 -18.16
CA TRP A 759 26.95 -21.73 -17.68
C TRP A 759 28.20 -21.77 -18.55
N ASN A 760 28.94 -20.66 -18.58
CA ASN A 760 30.18 -20.55 -19.34
C ASN A 760 31.35 -21.15 -18.54
N TYR A 761 31.47 -22.47 -18.52
CA TYR A 761 32.52 -23.16 -17.77
C TYR A 761 33.90 -23.05 -18.43
N GLU A 762 34.94 -22.97 -17.60
CA GLU A 762 36.30 -23.28 -18.04
C GLU A 762 36.40 -24.79 -18.33
N GLN A 763 36.36 -25.15 -19.61
CA GLN A 763 36.25 -26.55 -20.04
C GLN A 763 37.40 -27.42 -19.54
N ARG A 764 38.58 -26.85 -19.29
CA ARG A 764 39.74 -27.58 -18.75
C ARG A 764 39.58 -27.98 -17.28
N LEU A 765 38.60 -27.41 -16.58
CA LEU A 765 38.23 -27.77 -15.22
C LEU A 765 37.16 -28.88 -15.17
N ILE A 766 36.65 -29.34 -16.32
CA ILE A 766 35.75 -30.48 -16.38
C ILE A 766 36.60 -31.75 -16.54
N ALA A 767 36.57 -32.62 -15.53
CA ALA A 767 37.36 -33.86 -15.47
C ALA A 767 36.52 -35.09 -15.82
N SER A 768 37.21 -36.16 -16.25
CA SER A 768 36.56 -37.46 -16.43
C SER A 768 36.18 -38.07 -15.08
N ARG A 769 35.21 -38.98 -15.09
CA ARG A 769 34.77 -39.66 -13.88
C ARG A 769 35.91 -40.46 -13.24
N GLU A 770 36.67 -41.17 -14.07
CA GLU A 770 37.79 -42.02 -13.66
C GLU A 770 38.89 -41.20 -12.97
N GLU A 771 39.20 -40.00 -13.49
CA GLU A 771 40.21 -39.12 -12.91
C GLU A 771 39.81 -38.65 -11.50
N ILE A 772 38.53 -38.31 -11.29
CA ILE A 772 38.00 -37.90 -9.99
C ILE A 772 37.94 -39.08 -9.01
N GLU A 773 37.44 -40.24 -9.45
CA GLU A 773 37.34 -41.45 -8.61
C GLU A 773 38.72 -41.97 -8.18
N GLU A 774 39.73 -41.95 -9.05
CA GLU A 774 41.09 -42.38 -8.72
C GLU A 774 41.70 -41.53 -7.58
N ILE A 775 41.53 -40.20 -7.65
CA ILE A 775 42.05 -39.29 -6.62
C ILE A 775 41.24 -39.42 -5.34
N ARG A 776 39.90 -39.53 -5.44
CA ARG A 776 39.01 -39.76 -4.31
C ARG A 776 39.45 -40.99 -3.51
N ASP A 777 39.64 -42.12 -4.17
CA ASP A 777 39.95 -43.40 -3.51
C ASP A 777 41.35 -43.40 -2.87
N LYS A 778 42.34 -42.76 -3.53
CA LYS A 778 43.68 -42.53 -2.93
C LYS A 778 43.59 -41.66 -1.68
N PHE A 779 42.76 -40.63 -1.72
CA PHE A 779 42.63 -39.68 -0.62
C PHE A 779 41.83 -40.26 0.55
N GLU A 780 40.77 -41.02 0.28
CA GLU A 780 40.03 -41.80 1.30
C GLU A 780 40.97 -42.76 2.03
N SER A 781 41.79 -43.52 1.29
CA SER A 781 42.82 -44.39 1.86
C SER A 781 43.83 -43.64 2.73
N PHE A 782 44.24 -42.43 2.31
CA PHE A 782 45.13 -41.59 3.09
C PHE A 782 44.48 -41.09 4.39
N VAL A 783 43.22 -40.65 4.34
CA VAL A 783 42.47 -40.16 5.51
C VAL A 783 42.20 -41.29 6.50
N ASP A 784 41.92 -42.51 6.04
CA ASP A 784 41.78 -43.68 6.92
C ASP A 784 43.08 -44.00 7.66
N LEU A 785 44.23 -43.92 6.98
CA LEU A 785 45.54 -44.04 7.62
C LEU A 785 45.79 -42.93 8.64
N GLN A 786 45.39 -41.69 8.33
CA GLN A 786 45.47 -40.58 9.29
C GLN A 786 44.64 -40.87 10.55
N GLN A 787 43.55 -41.66 10.48
CA GLN A 787 42.71 -41.96 11.63
C GLN A 787 43.46 -42.81 12.63
N ILE A 788 44.23 -43.77 12.13
CA ILE A 788 45.12 -44.63 12.93
C ILE A 788 46.17 -43.77 13.64
N PHE A 789 46.74 -42.77 12.97
CA PHE A 789 47.66 -41.82 13.59
C PHE A 789 46.98 -40.92 14.64
N GLY A 790 45.73 -40.52 14.42
CA GLY A 790 44.92 -39.86 15.44
C GLY A 790 44.74 -40.74 16.67
N MET A 791 44.32 -42.00 16.47
CA MET A 791 44.13 -42.97 17.54
C MET A 791 45.41 -43.28 18.32
N SER A 792 46.55 -43.39 17.66
CA SER A 792 47.83 -43.63 18.35
C SER A 792 48.27 -42.47 19.25
N ARG A 793 47.81 -41.24 18.96
CA ARG A 793 48.09 -40.03 19.76
C ARG A 793 47.14 -39.84 20.95
N MET A 794 46.07 -40.65 21.08
CA MET A 794 45.10 -40.51 22.15
C MET A 794 45.74 -40.59 23.53
N ARG A 795 46.65 -41.54 23.77
CA ARG A 795 47.34 -41.68 25.06
C ARG A 795 48.11 -40.41 25.43
N GLN A 796 48.84 -39.84 24.49
CA GLN A 796 49.63 -38.62 24.72
C GLN A 796 48.74 -37.43 25.06
N LEU A 797 47.62 -37.27 24.34
CA LEU A 797 46.66 -36.20 24.61
C LEU A 797 45.93 -36.42 25.95
N TYR A 798 45.59 -37.67 26.26
CA TYR A 798 44.93 -38.08 27.49
C TYR A 798 45.82 -37.86 28.72
N GLU A 799 47.12 -38.18 28.64
CA GLU A 799 48.09 -38.00 29.72
C GLU A 799 48.61 -36.55 29.84
N ARG A 800 48.35 -35.68 28.86
CA ARG A 800 48.81 -34.28 28.87
C ARG A 800 48.34 -33.57 30.15
N LYS A 801 49.29 -33.15 31.00
CA LYS A 801 49.00 -32.32 32.18
C LYS A 801 48.53 -30.94 31.71
N ARG A 802 47.52 -30.37 32.37
CA ARG A 802 47.15 -28.95 32.19
C ARG A 802 48.39 -28.12 32.53
N LEU A 803 49.08 -27.58 31.52
CA LEU A 803 50.16 -26.63 31.76
C LEU A 803 49.55 -25.38 32.38
N GLY A 804 49.90 -25.12 33.65
CA GLY A 804 49.60 -23.86 34.31
C GLY A 804 50.27 -22.68 33.59
N PHE A 805 49.85 -21.46 33.92
CA PHE A 805 50.21 -20.21 33.24
C PHE A 805 51.72 -20.02 32.94
N PHE A 806 52.61 -20.60 33.75
CA PHE A 806 54.07 -20.57 33.56
C PHE A 806 54.64 -21.52 32.48
N GLY A 807 53.90 -22.55 32.06
CA GLY A 807 54.37 -23.53 31.06
C GLY A 807 54.28 -23.07 29.61
N LYS A 808 53.54 -21.99 29.32
CA LYS A 808 53.37 -21.43 27.97
C LYS A 808 54.61 -20.71 27.43
N MET A 809 55.60 -20.43 28.27
CA MET A 809 56.79 -19.65 27.87
C MET A 809 57.91 -20.52 27.28
N ILE A 810 57.88 -21.84 27.47
CA ILE A 810 59.00 -22.74 27.07
C ILE A 810 58.79 -23.38 25.67
N TRP A 811 57.62 -23.24 25.05
CA TRP A 811 57.30 -23.83 23.73
C TRP A 811 57.21 -22.78 22.59
N ARG A 812 57.86 -21.62 22.75
CA ARG A 812 57.97 -20.57 21.72
C ARG A 812 59.41 -20.37 21.20
N MET A 813 60.24 -21.41 21.26
CA MET A 813 61.48 -21.54 20.47
C MET A 813 61.30 -22.58 19.39
#